data_AF-A0A2Y9PG55-F1
#
_entry.id   AF-A0A2Y9PG55-F1
#
_cell.length_a   1.000
_cell.length_b   1.000
_cell.length_c   1.000
_cell.angle_alpha   90.00
_cell.angle_beta   90.00
_cell.angle_gamma   90.00
#
_symmetry.space_group_name_H-M   'P 1'
#
loop_
_entity.id
_entity.type
_entity.pdbx_description
1 polymer ?
#
loop_
_entity_poly.entity_id
_entity_poly.type
_entity_poly.pdbx_seq_one_letter_code
_entity_poly.pdbx_strand_id
1 'polypeptide(L)'
;MQHIFAFFCTGFLGAVVGANFPNNIQIGGLFPNQQSQEHAAFRFALSQLTEPPKLLPQIDIVNISDSFEMTYRFCSQFSKGVYAIFGFYERRTVNMLTSFCGALHVCFITPSFPVDTSNQFVLQLRPELQDALISIIDHYKWQKFVYIYDADRGLSVLQKVLDTAAEKNWQVTAVNILTTTEEGYRMLFQDLEKKKERLVVVDCESERLSAILGQIVKLEKNGIGYHYILANLGFMDIDLNKFKESGANVTGFQLVNYTDTIPARIMQQWKNSDARDHTRVDWKRPKYTSALTYDGVKVMAEAFQSLRRQRIDISRRGNAGDCLANPAVPWGQGIDIQRALQQVRFEGLTGNVQFNEKGRRTNYTLHVIEMKHDGIRKIGYWNEDDKFVPAATDAQAGGDNSSVQNRTYIVTTILEDPYVMLKKNANQFEGNDRYEGYCVELAAEIAKHVGYSYRLEIVSDGKYGARDPDTKAWNGMVGELVYGRADVAVAPLTITLVREEVIDFSKPFMSLGISIMIKKPQKSKPGVFSFLDPLAYEIWMCIVFAYIGVSVVLFLVSRFSPYEWHSEEFEEGRDQTTSDQSNEFGIFNSLWFSLGAFMQQGCDISPRSLSGRIVGGVWWFFTLIIISSYTANLAAFLTVERMVSPIESAEDLAKQTEIAYGTLEAGSTKEFFRRSKIAVFEKMWTYMKSAEPSVFVRTTEEGMIRVRKSKGKYAYLLESTMNEYIEQRKPCDTMKVGGNLDSKGYGIATPKGSALRVRKQRQNLCVLTDSLPDQHSCS
;
A
#
# COMPACT_ATOMS: atom_id res chain seq x y z
N MET A 1 12.90 57.44 88.92
CA MET A 1 13.40 57.65 87.53
C MET A 1 14.73 56.90 87.31
N GLN A 2 14.69 55.58 87.18
CA GLN A 2 15.87 54.77 86.83
C GLN A 2 15.54 53.49 86.03
N HIS A 3 14.26 53.21 85.75
CA HIS A 3 13.83 52.05 84.96
C HIS A 3 13.44 52.36 83.50
N ILE A 4 13.44 53.64 83.09
CA ILE A 4 13.09 54.03 81.71
C ILE A 4 14.33 54.11 80.80
N PHE A 5 15.55 54.19 81.36
CA PHE A 5 16.79 54.31 80.58
C PHE A 5 17.36 52.96 80.11
N ALA A 6 17.01 51.84 80.75
CA ALA A 6 17.49 50.51 80.35
C ALA A 6 16.73 49.91 79.14
N PHE A 7 15.51 50.37 78.89
CA PHE A 7 14.69 49.93 77.74
C PHE A 7 15.07 50.64 76.43
N PHE A 8 15.65 51.84 76.50
CA PHE A 8 16.07 52.60 75.31
C PHE A 8 17.46 52.19 74.80
N CYS A 9 18.37 51.71 75.66
CA CYS A 9 19.70 51.26 75.23
C CYS A 9 19.75 49.82 74.70
N THR A 10 18.75 48.98 74.98
CA THR A 10 18.62 47.64 74.38
C THR A 10 17.83 47.65 73.06
N GLY A 11 17.03 48.70 72.81
CA GLY A 11 16.31 48.89 71.54
C GLY A 11 17.16 49.38 70.37
N PHE A 12 18.31 50.04 70.63
CA PHE A 12 19.14 50.64 69.56
C PHE A 12 20.33 49.77 69.11
N LEU A 13 20.69 48.73 69.88
CA LEU A 13 21.69 47.72 69.49
C LEU A 13 21.08 46.49 68.80
N GLY A 14 19.75 46.31 68.86
CA GLY A 14 19.03 45.23 68.18
C GLY A 14 18.62 45.52 66.72
N ALA A 15 18.84 46.74 66.22
CA ALA A 15 18.37 47.18 64.90
C ALA A 15 19.45 47.15 63.80
N VAL A 16 20.65 46.61 64.07
CA VAL A 16 21.74 46.46 63.08
C VAL A 16 22.26 45.02 63.04
N VAL A 17 21.35 44.04 63.00
CA VAL A 17 21.68 42.72 62.45
C VAL A 17 20.74 42.53 61.27
N GLY A 18 21.17 43.04 60.11
CA GLY A 18 20.53 42.70 58.84
C GLY A 18 20.51 41.18 58.72
N ALA A 19 19.35 40.61 58.39
CA ALA A 19 19.22 39.19 58.08
C ALA A 19 20.25 38.84 56.99
N ASN A 20 21.34 38.17 57.39
CA ASN A 20 22.42 37.81 56.49
C ASN A 20 21.98 36.60 55.67
N PHE A 21 21.49 36.86 54.45
CA PHE A 21 21.29 35.82 53.46
C PHE A 21 22.62 35.06 53.25
N PRO A 22 22.63 33.71 53.25
CA PRO A 22 23.86 32.95 53.14
C PRO A 22 24.56 33.20 51.81
N ASN A 23 25.84 33.59 51.85
CA ASN A 23 26.64 33.84 50.64
C ASN A 23 26.99 32.56 49.87
N ASN A 24 27.04 31.43 50.58
CA ASN A 24 27.31 30.11 50.04
C ASN A 24 26.13 29.18 50.31
N ILE A 25 25.56 28.59 49.26
CA ILE A 25 24.40 27.70 49.35
C ILE A 25 24.86 26.28 49.02
N GLN A 26 24.65 25.36 49.96
CA GLN A 26 24.99 23.95 49.76
C GLN A 26 23.87 23.26 48.96
N ILE A 27 24.20 22.69 47.81
CA ILE A 27 23.25 21.93 46.98
C ILE A 27 23.71 20.47 46.87
N GLY A 28 22.77 19.53 46.88
CA GLY A 28 23.04 18.12 46.65
C GLY A 28 23.03 17.79 45.17
N GLY A 29 23.92 16.91 44.73
CA GLY A 29 23.97 16.39 43.36
C GLY A 29 23.98 14.86 43.36
N LEU A 30 23.01 14.24 42.70
CA LEU A 30 22.87 12.78 42.60
C LEU A 30 23.01 12.36 41.14
N PHE A 31 24.13 11.72 40.81
CA PHE A 31 24.46 11.36 39.43
C PHE A 31 24.69 9.86 39.28
N PRO A 32 24.25 9.24 38.16
CA PRO A 32 24.47 7.82 37.91
C PRO A 32 25.94 7.46 37.66
N ASN A 33 26.71 8.36 37.03
CA ASN A 33 28.11 8.12 36.70
C ASN A 33 28.92 9.42 36.73
N GLN A 34 30.12 9.37 37.30
CA GLN A 34 31.09 10.48 37.31
C GLN A 34 31.59 10.87 35.92
N GLN A 35 31.69 9.92 35.00
CA GLN A 35 32.16 10.18 33.63
C GLN A 35 31.03 10.55 32.65
N SER A 36 29.82 10.80 33.16
CA SER A 36 28.67 11.19 32.33
C SER A 36 28.82 12.62 31.79
N GLN A 37 28.28 12.86 30.59
CA GLN A 37 28.28 14.20 30.00
C GLN A 37 27.38 15.15 30.83
N GLU A 38 26.34 14.61 31.46
CA GLU A 38 25.45 15.31 32.35
C GLU A 38 26.17 15.86 33.59
N HIS A 39 27.08 15.07 34.19
CA HIS A 39 27.92 15.53 35.30
C HIS A 39 28.88 16.64 34.86
N ALA A 40 29.50 16.51 33.69
CA ALA A 40 30.35 17.54 33.11
C ALA A 40 29.56 18.85 32.84
N ALA A 41 28.34 18.73 32.31
CA ALA A 41 27.42 19.85 32.08
C ALA A 41 27.03 20.56 33.38
N PHE A 42 26.80 19.82 34.46
CA PHE A 42 26.51 20.37 35.77
C PHE A 42 27.68 21.22 36.31
N ARG A 43 28.92 20.71 36.23
CA ARG A 43 30.11 21.48 36.65
C ARG A 43 30.37 22.69 35.77
N PHE A 44 30.20 22.54 34.46
CA PHE A 44 30.32 23.64 33.50
C PHE A 44 29.30 24.75 33.80
N ALA A 45 28.05 24.40 34.10
CA ALA A 45 27.03 25.38 34.47
C ALA A 45 27.42 26.15 35.75
N LEU A 46 27.95 25.44 36.76
CA LEU A 46 28.40 26.05 38.01
C LEU A 46 29.59 27.00 37.82
N SER A 47 30.52 26.71 36.90
CA SER A 47 31.67 27.58 36.64
C SER A 47 31.29 28.88 35.91
N GLN A 48 30.14 28.89 35.21
CA GLN A 48 29.61 30.09 34.57
C GLN A 48 28.90 31.05 35.55
N LEU A 49 28.52 30.57 36.74
CA LEU A 49 27.85 31.39 37.75
C LEU A 49 28.87 32.24 38.51
N THR A 50 28.98 33.52 38.13
CA THR A 50 29.90 34.48 38.77
C THR A 50 29.22 35.33 39.86
N GLU A 51 27.88 35.48 39.79
CA GLU A 51 27.11 36.30 40.73
C GLU A 51 26.78 35.56 42.04
N PRO A 52 26.80 36.25 43.19
CA PRO A 52 26.39 35.67 44.47
C PRO A 52 24.85 35.59 44.60
N PRO A 53 24.28 34.51 45.19
CA PRO A 53 24.93 33.51 46.04
C PRO A 53 25.66 32.40 45.27
N LYS A 54 26.82 31.96 45.78
CA LYS A 54 27.59 30.87 45.17
C LYS A 54 26.99 29.53 45.55
N LEU A 55 26.72 28.70 44.54
CA LEU A 55 26.24 27.33 44.73
C LEU A 55 27.43 26.39 44.96
N LEU A 56 27.48 25.74 46.11
CA LEU A 56 28.49 24.75 46.47
C LEU A 56 27.89 23.34 46.34
N PRO A 57 28.25 22.57 45.30
CA PRO A 57 27.70 21.24 45.09
C PRO A 57 28.35 20.20 46.01
N GLN A 58 27.53 19.34 46.58
CA GLN A 58 27.93 18.09 47.22
C GLN A 58 27.45 16.92 46.36
N ILE A 59 28.38 16.34 45.60
CA ILE A 59 28.06 15.34 44.58
C ILE A 59 28.27 13.94 45.14
N ASP A 60 27.22 13.13 45.11
CA ASP A 60 27.27 11.70 45.37
C ASP A 60 26.95 10.92 44.07
N ILE A 61 27.73 9.87 43.80
CA ILE A 61 27.38 8.90 42.75
C ILE A 61 26.42 7.90 43.35
N VAL A 62 25.36 7.57 42.62
CA VAL A 62 24.33 6.64 43.05
C VAL A 62 23.85 5.78 41.90
N ASN A 63 23.61 4.50 42.14
CA ASN A 63 22.84 3.70 41.21
C ASN A 63 21.36 4.12 41.25
N ILE A 64 20.91 4.84 40.23
CA ILE A 64 19.55 5.39 40.13
C ILE A 64 18.45 4.31 39.99
N SER A 65 18.83 3.06 39.69
CA SER A 65 17.91 1.91 39.64
C SER A 65 17.67 1.28 41.01
N ASP A 66 18.57 1.47 41.97
CA ASP A 66 18.47 0.90 43.33
C ASP A 66 17.82 1.89 44.29
N SER A 67 16.64 1.53 44.78
CA SER A 67 15.88 2.38 45.71
C SER A 67 16.52 2.48 47.09
N PHE A 68 17.24 1.44 47.55
CA PHE A 68 17.89 1.48 48.85
C PHE A 68 19.12 2.38 48.83
N GLU A 69 19.97 2.24 47.82
CA GLU A 69 21.13 3.13 47.64
C GLU A 69 20.68 4.58 47.47
N MET A 70 19.61 4.81 46.69
CA MET A 70 19.02 6.14 46.54
C MET A 70 18.48 6.68 47.88
N THR A 71 17.89 5.84 48.72
CA THR A 71 17.44 6.27 50.06
C THR A 71 18.60 6.69 50.93
N TYR A 72 19.65 5.87 50.98
CA TYR A 72 20.82 6.15 51.79
C TYR A 72 21.51 7.46 51.37
N ARG A 73 21.68 7.68 50.05
CA ARG A 73 22.29 8.91 49.52
C ARG A 73 21.42 10.14 49.72
N PHE A 74 20.10 10.02 49.54
CA PHE A 74 19.16 11.10 49.81
C PHE A 74 19.22 11.52 51.29
N CYS A 75 19.17 10.55 52.21
CA CYS A 75 19.28 10.79 53.64
C CYS A 75 20.62 11.41 54.03
N SER A 76 21.72 10.98 53.42
CA SER A 76 23.05 11.58 53.60
C SER A 76 23.06 13.06 53.20
N GLN A 77 22.47 13.40 52.05
CA GLN A 77 22.35 14.79 51.59
C GLN A 77 21.46 15.62 52.52
N PHE A 78 20.36 15.05 53.00
CA PHE A 78 19.48 15.69 53.97
C PHE A 78 20.23 16.00 55.27
N SER A 79 20.95 15.02 55.85
CA SER A 79 21.74 15.18 57.08
C SER A 79 22.85 16.23 56.95
N LYS A 80 23.46 16.35 55.76
CA LYS A 80 24.45 17.40 55.44
C LYS A 80 23.83 18.79 55.36
N GLY A 81 22.51 18.90 55.30
CA GLY A 81 21.79 20.16 55.38
C GLY A 81 21.64 20.90 54.06
N VAL A 82 21.67 20.21 52.92
CA VAL A 82 21.56 20.85 51.59
C VAL A 82 20.21 21.52 51.36
N TYR A 83 20.22 22.58 50.55
CA TYR A 83 19.08 23.45 50.29
C TYR A 83 18.21 23.02 49.10
N ALA A 84 18.79 22.29 48.17
CA ALA A 84 18.09 21.72 47.03
C ALA A 84 18.91 20.54 46.54
N ILE A 85 18.25 19.55 45.96
CA ILE A 85 18.90 18.36 45.41
C ILE A 85 18.62 18.34 43.91
N PHE A 86 19.69 18.28 43.12
CA PHE A 86 19.61 18.02 41.69
C PHE A 86 19.94 16.55 41.41
N GLY A 87 19.16 15.86 40.60
CA GLY A 87 19.47 14.48 40.28
C GLY A 87 18.56 13.82 39.26
N PHE A 88 18.91 12.57 38.97
CA PHE A 88 18.18 11.69 38.07
C PHE A 88 17.41 10.65 38.88
N TYR A 89 16.29 10.21 38.33
CA TYR A 89 15.56 9.04 38.81
C TYR A 89 15.14 8.14 37.65
N GLU A 90 14.80 6.91 38.01
CA GLU A 90 14.15 5.92 37.15
C GLU A 90 12.75 5.59 37.65
N ARG A 91 11.98 4.81 36.89
CA ARG A 91 10.62 4.41 37.25
C ARG A 91 10.53 3.71 38.61
N ARG A 92 11.58 2.97 39.00
CA ARG A 92 11.63 2.26 40.29
C ARG A 92 11.83 3.19 41.48
N THR A 93 12.59 4.28 41.30
CA THR A 93 13.00 5.19 42.38
C THR A 93 12.13 6.44 42.52
N VAL A 94 11.34 6.78 41.49
CA VAL A 94 10.53 8.01 41.49
C VAL A 94 9.48 8.09 42.61
N ASN A 95 8.80 6.98 42.93
CA ASN A 95 7.78 6.96 43.99
C ASN A 95 8.41 7.21 45.36
N MET A 96 9.60 6.65 45.59
CA MET A 96 10.36 6.89 46.81
C MET A 96 10.76 8.36 46.89
N LEU A 97 11.37 8.93 45.85
CA LEU A 97 11.87 10.32 45.90
C LEU A 97 10.74 11.32 46.11
N THR A 98 9.63 11.16 45.40
CA THR A 98 8.46 12.03 45.54
C THR A 98 7.85 11.96 46.94
N SER A 99 7.86 10.78 47.58
CA SER A 99 7.43 10.61 48.97
C SER A 99 8.35 11.32 49.97
N PHE A 100 9.67 11.16 49.83
CA PHE A 100 10.65 11.82 50.71
C PHE A 100 10.67 13.33 50.54
N CYS A 101 10.61 13.83 49.30
CA CYS A 101 10.57 15.26 49.02
C CYS A 101 9.30 15.90 49.59
N GLY A 102 8.16 15.22 49.46
CA GLY A 102 6.88 15.63 50.05
C GLY A 102 6.89 15.66 51.58
N ALA A 103 7.49 14.65 52.23
CA ALA A 103 7.51 14.56 53.69
C ALA A 103 8.51 15.53 54.35
N LEU A 104 9.68 15.75 53.73
CA LEU A 104 10.78 16.53 54.32
C LEU A 104 10.84 17.98 53.81
N HIS A 105 9.99 18.34 52.85
CA HIS A 105 9.98 19.65 52.16
C HIS A 105 11.34 19.98 51.52
N VAL A 106 11.96 19.00 50.85
CA VAL A 106 13.22 19.16 50.14
C VAL A 106 12.95 19.26 48.65
N CYS A 107 13.35 20.37 48.03
CA CYS A 107 13.18 20.57 46.59
C CYS A 107 14.11 19.67 45.79
N PHE A 108 13.54 18.86 44.89
CA PHE A 108 14.25 17.98 43.98
C PHE A 108 14.07 18.44 42.53
N ILE A 109 15.17 18.77 41.85
CA ILE A 109 15.19 19.25 40.47
C ILE A 109 15.73 18.13 39.58
N THR A 110 15.03 17.82 38.48
CA THR A 110 15.40 16.67 37.64
C THR A 110 15.20 16.87 36.14
N PRO A 111 16.13 16.39 35.30
CA PRO A 111 15.97 16.29 33.85
C PRO A 111 15.42 14.91 33.39
N SER A 112 15.06 14.02 34.33
CA SER A 112 14.42 12.73 34.04
C SER A 112 13.04 12.88 33.41
N PHE A 113 12.44 11.75 33.00
CA PHE A 113 11.12 11.73 32.37
C PHE A 113 10.02 12.33 33.29
N PRO A 114 9.03 13.04 32.72
CA PRO A 114 7.96 13.64 33.51
C PRO A 114 7.05 12.57 34.12
N VAL A 115 6.56 12.83 35.33
CA VAL A 115 5.64 11.93 36.05
C VAL A 115 4.46 12.72 36.58
N ASP A 116 3.26 12.19 36.36
CA ASP A 116 2.03 12.67 36.97
C ASP A 116 2.05 12.38 38.47
N THR A 117 2.49 13.35 39.25
CA THR A 117 2.41 13.28 40.71
C THR A 117 1.66 14.49 41.25
N SER A 118 0.87 14.25 42.29
CA SER A 118 0.25 15.30 43.11
C SER A 118 1.25 15.90 44.12
N ASN A 119 2.45 15.33 44.21
CA ASN A 119 3.41 15.61 45.27
C ASN A 119 4.14 16.93 44.99
N GLN A 120 4.18 17.79 46.01
CA GLN A 120 4.87 19.07 46.01
C GLN A 120 6.39 18.84 46.12
N PHE A 121 7.21 19.87 45.85
CA PHE A 121 8.68 19.85 45.94
C PHE A 121 9.48 19.10 44.83
N VAL A 122 8.86 18.66 43.74
CA VAL A 122 9.60 18.13 42.57
C VAL A 122 9.47 19.08 41.39
N LEU A 123 10.61 19.45 40.79
CA LEU A 123 10.69 20.31 39.61
C LEU A 123 11.21 19.51 38.42
N GLN A 124 10.38 19.35 37.39
CA GLN A 124 10.67 18.54 36.21
C GLN A 124 11.07 19.44 35.04
N LEU A 125 12.33 19.30 34.59
CA LEU A 125 12.90 20.12 33.51
C LEU A 125 12.53 19.60 32.12
N ARG A 126 12.29 18.29 32.00
CA ARG A 126 11.94 17.65 30.73
C ARG A 126 10.47 17.94 30.39
N PRO A 127 10.18 18.50 29.22
CA PRO A 127 8.80 18.70 28.77
C PRO A 127 8.10 17.38 28.41
N GLU A 128 6.77 17.41 28.38
CA GLU A 128 5.95 16.28 27.95
C GLU A 128 6.00 16.12 26.41
N LEU A 129 6.02 14.86 25.93
CA LEU A 129 6.17 14.56 24.49
C LEU A 129 4.87 14.03 23.85
N GLN A 130 3.91 13.60 24.66
CA GLN A 130 2.73 12.85 24.21
C GLN A 130 1.88 13.61 23.17
N ASP A 131 1.56 14.88 23.43
CA ASP A 131 0.69 15.67 22.53
C ASP A 131 1.42 16.08 21.25
N ALA A 132 2.73 16.30 21.33
CA ALA A 132 3.58 16.55 20.17
C ALA A 132 3.65 15.31 19.26
N LEU A 133 3.81 14.13 19.85
CA LEU A 133 3.84 12.87 19.11
C LEU A 133 2.52 12.60 18.39
N ILE A 134 1.39 12.78 19.08
CA ILE A 134 0.05 12.63 18.49
C ILE A 134 -0.16 13.61 17.33
N SER A 135 0.23 14.88 17.52
CA SER A 135 0.11 15.91 16.48
C SER A 135 0.88 15.56 15.20
N ILE A 136 2.02 14.88 15.33
CA ILE A 136 2.81 14.41 14.17
C ILE A 136 2.19 13.19 13.50
N ILE A 137 1.66 12.24 14.27
CA ILE A 137 0.93 11.08 13.72
C ILE A 137 -0.29 11.57 12.93
N ASP A 138 -1.00 12.58 13.45
CA ASP A 138 -2.10 13.27 12.77
C ASP A 138 -1.65 14.00 11.51
N HIS A 139 -0.53 14.73 11.56
CA HIS A 139 0.02 15.44 10.40
C HIS A 139 0.29 14.50 9.23
N TYR A 140 0.87 13.33 9.52
CA TYR A 140 1.11 12.30 8.51
C TYR A 140 -0.13 11.46 8.15
N LYS A 141 -1.26 11.66 8.83
CA LYS A 141 -2.53 10.94 8.63
C LYS A 141 -2.36 9.42 8.76
N TRP A 142 -1.53 8.97 9.70
CA TRP A 142 -1.33 7.54 9.94
C TRP A 142 -2.57 6.92 10.58
N GLN A 143 -3.02 5.77 10.05
CA GLN A 143 -4.14 5.01 10.60
C GLN A 143 -3.71 3.66 11.19
N LYS A 144 -2.61 3.09 10.72
CA LYS A 144 -2.08 1.80 11.16
C LYS A 144 -0.58 1.90 11.34
N PHE A 145 -0.07 1.61 12.53
CA PHE A 145 1.35 1.68 12.82
C PHE A 145 1.75 0.80 14.02
N VAL A 146 3.05 0.53 14.13
CA VAL A 146 3.65 -0.22 15.24
C VAL A 146 4.18 0.76 16.27
N TYR A 147 3.91 0.53 17.54
CA TYR A 147 4.43 1.32 18.65
C TYR A 147 5.39 0.47 19.49
N ILE A 148 6.68 0.70 19.31
CA ILE A 148 7.75 0.02 20.03
C ILE A 148 8.09 0.87 21.26
N TYR A 149 7.99 0.30 22.46
CA TYR A 149 8.15 1.04 23.71
C TYR A 149 9.05 0.37 24.74
N ASP A 150 9.59 1.22 25.62
CA ASP A 150 10.34 0.82 26.80
C ASP A 150 9.57 1.17 28.09
N ALA A 151 9.29 0.17 28.93
CA ALA A 151 8.57 0.39 30.18
C ALA A 151 9.38 1.17 31.23
N ASP A 152 10.71 1.24 31.11
CA ASP A 152 11.57 1.90 32.11
C ASP A 152 11.39 3.43 32.12
N ARG A 153 10.87 4.03 31.02
CA ARG A 153 10.51 5.46 30.93
C ARG A 153 9.11 5.78 31.49
N GLY A 154 8.32 4.77 31.81
CA GLY A 154 6.90 4.91 32.13
C GLY A 154 5.98 4.74 30.90
N LEU A 155 4.68 4.57 31.16
CA LEU A 155 3.68 4.21 30.15
C LEU A 155 2.70 5.34 29.83
N SER A 156 2.93 6.55 30.34
CA SER A 156 2.00 7.69 30.18
C SER A 156 1.81 8.07 28.71
N VAL A 157 2.91 8.14 27.95
CA VAL A 157 2.87 8.42 26.50
C VAL A 157 2.07 7.34 25.76
N LEU A 158 2.32 6.06 26.06
CA LEU A 158 1.60 4.95 25.45
C LEU A 158 0.11 4.97 25.77
N GLN A 159 -0.25 5.23 27.04
CA GLN A 159 -1.66 5.34 27.47
C GLN A 159 -2.40 6.40 26.65
N LYS A 160 -1.81 7.60 26.54
CA LYS A 160 -2.41 8.71 25.78
C LYS A 160 -2.54 8.38 24.28
N VAL A 161 -1.56 7.68 23.69
CA VAL A 161 -1.61 7.22 22.30
C VAL A 161 -2.73 6.20 22.09
N LEU A 162 -2.93 5.25 23.02
CA LEU A 162 -4.00 4.25 22.93
C LEU A 162 -5.39 4.85 23.12
N ASP A 163 -5.56 5.81 24.04
CA ASP A 163 -6.81 6.53 24.22
C ASP A 163 -7.20 7.29 22.93
N THR A 164 -6.22 7.97 22.33
CA THR A 164 -6.41 8.69 21.06
C THR A 164 -6.66 7.73 19.90
N ALA A 165 -6.03 6.55 19.92
CA ALA A 165 -6.27 5.52 18.92
C ALA A 165 -7.70 5.00 18.95
N ALA A 166 -8.30 4.86 20.14
CA ALA A 166 -9.71 4.49 20.30
C ALA A 166 -10.64 5.59 19.77
N GLU A 167 -10.33 6.86 20.02
CA GLU A 167 -11.10 8.00 19.53
C GLU A 167 -11.04 8.13 17.99
N LYS A 168 -9.86 7.93 17.40
CA LYS A 168 -9.60 8.13 15.96
C LYS A 168 -9.63 6.85 15.12
N ASN A 169 -10.00 5.71 15.72
CA ASN A 169 -10.01 4.38 15.09
C ASN A 169 -8.65 3.98 14.49
N TRP A 170 -7.54 4.27 15.17
CA TRP A 170 -6.20 3.82 14.76
C TRP A 170 -5.95 2.36 15.13
N GLN A 171 -5.28 1.63 14.25
CA GLN A 171 -4.80 0.27 14.48
C GLN A 171 -3.35 0.30 14.96
N VAL A 172 -3.16 0.24 16.28
CA VAL A 172 -1.84 0.32 16.92
C VAL A 172 -1.39 -1.06 17.40
N THR A 173 -0.25 -1.54 16.91
CA THR A 173 0.42 -2.75 17.43
C THR A 173 1.48 -2.33 18.44
N ALA A 174 1.17 -2.40 19.74
CA ALA A 174 2.12 -2.05 20.80
C ALA A 174 3.04 -3.22 21.16
N VAL A 175 4.35 -2.98 21.21
CA VAL A 175 5.39 -4.01 21.46
C VAL A 175 6.37 -3.53 22.53
N ASN A 176 6.52 -4.33 23.58
CA ASN A 176 7.45 -4.07 24.67
C ASN A 176 8.83 -4.70 24.39
N ILE A 177 9.89 -3.96 24.68
CA ILE A 177 11.28 -4.38 24.40
C ILE A 177 11.96 -5.09 25.59
N LEU A 178 11.43 -4.97 26.82
CA LEU A 178 12.11 -5.28 28.10
C LEU A 178 12.90 -6.61 28.19
N THR A 179 12.62 -7.63 27.37
CA THR A 179 13.27 -8.96 27.47
C THR A 179 13.67 -9.58 26.13
N THR A 180 13.97 -8.77 25.12
CA THR A 180 14.11 -9.31 23.77
C THR A 180 15.57 -9.45 23.36
N THR A 181 16.10 -10.67 23.43
CA THR A 181 17.38 -11.08 22.84
C THR A 181 17.45 -10.71 21.35
N GLU A 182 18.64 -10.73 20.74
CA GLU A 182 18.79 -10.48 19.29
C GLU A 182 17.85 -11.36 18.44
N GLU A 183 17.57 -12.58 18.89
CA GLU A 183 16.60 -13.50 18.27
C GLU A 183 15.17 -12.98 18.33
N GLY A 184 14.75 -12.38 19.44
CA GLY A 184 13.41 -11.85 19.56
C GLY A 184 13.21 -10.58 18.73
N TYR A 185 14.26 -9.75 18.52
CA TYR A 185 14.19 -8.66 17.54
C TYR A 185 13.96 -9.20 16.13
N ARG A 186 14.68 -10.28 15.77
CA ARG A 186 14.48 -10.95 14.48
C ARG A 186 13.05 -11.47 14.33
N MET A 187 12.51 -12.14 15.34
CA MET A 187 11.14 -12.65 15.34
C MET A 187 10.11 -11.52 15.23
N LEU A 188 10.29 -10.44 15.99
CA LEU A 188 9.44 -9.26 15.93
C LEU A 188 9.39 -8.70 14.50
N PHE A 189 10.55 -8.39 13.92
CA PHE A 189 10.59 -7.83 12.56
C PHE A 189 10.12 -8.83 11.49
N GLN A 190 10.24 -10.13 11.70
CA GLN A 190 9.62 -11.14 10.84
C GLN A 190 8.09 -11.11 10.92
N ASP A 191 7.51 -10.96 12.11
CA ASP A 191 6.06 -10.85 12.26
C ASP A 191 5.53 -9.51 11.72
N LEU A 192 6.28 -8.43 11.87
CA LEU A 192 6.00 -7.15 11.20
C LEU A 192 6.07 -7.28 9.68
N GLU A 193 7.02 -8.06 9.14
CA GLU A 193 7.13 -8.35 7.71
C GLU A 193 5.95 -9.18 7.20
N LYS A 194 5.51 -10.21 7.94
CA LYS A 194 4.30 -10.99 7.59
C LYS A 194 3.08 -10.09 7.47
N LYS A 195 2.95 -9.10 8.36
CA LYS A 195 1.88 -8.10 8.34
C LYS A 195 2.13 -6.93 7.38
N LYS A 196 3.31 -6.88 6.73
CA LYS A 196 3.81 -5.81 5.86
C LYS A 196 3.67 -4.41 6.51
N GLU A 197 4.00 -4.33 7.79
CA GLU A 197 3.96 -3.06 8.55
C GLU A 197 5.26 -2.27 8.33
N ARG A 198 5.13 -1.05 7.79
CA ARG A 198 6.24 -0.17 7.40
C ARG A 198 6.33 1.14 8.20
N LEU A 199 5.30 1.42 9.01
CA LEU A 199 5.18 2.63 9.83
C LEU A 199 5.44 2.26 11.29
N VAL A 200 6.51 2.80 11.87
CA VAL A 200 7.00 2.39 13.20
C VAL A 200 7.31 3.62 14.05
N VAL A 201 6.74 3.68 15.25
CA VAL A 201 7.08 4.64 16.29
C VAL A 201 8.00 3.94 17.30
N VAL A 202 9.12 4.56 17.64
CA VAL A 202 10.10 4.03 18.60
C VAL A 202 10.21 4.98 19.78
N ASP A 203 9.74 4.54 20.94
CA ASP A 203 9.76 5.26 22.21
C ASP A 203 10.71 4.58 23.20
N CYS A 204 11.99 4.97 23.13
CA CYS A 204 13.08 4.42 23.95
C CYS A 204 14.05 5.52 24.36
N GLU A 205 14.77 5.31 25.46
CA GLU A 205 15.85 6.20 25.88
C GLU A 205 17.07 6.02 24.94
N SER A 206 17.95 7.02 24.86
CA SER A 206 18.99 7.13 23.83
C SER A 206 19.92 5.91 23.72
N GLU A 207 20.26 5.26 24.84
CA GLU A 207 21.13 4.09 24.85
C GLU A 207 20.46 2.88 24.17
N ARG A 208 19.21 2.57 24.52
CA ARG A 208 18.45 1.46 23.93
C ARG A 208 18.05 1.76 22.49
N LEU A 209 17.71 3.01 22.21
CA LEU A 209 17.39 3.45 20.86
C LEU A 209 18.53 3.16 19.88
N SER A 210 19.78 3.44 20.27
CA SER A 210 20.96 3.13 19.45
C SER A 210 21.10 1.63 19.17
N ALA A 211 20.82 0.78 20.15
CA ALA A 211 20.83 -0.68 19.98
C ALA A 211 19.75 -1.16 19.01
N ILE A 212 18.53 -0.64 19.12
CA ILE A 212 17.39 -0.98 18.25
C ILE A 212 17.66 -0.55 16.81
N LEU A 213 18.13 0.68 16.61
CA LEU A 213 18.50 1.18 15.29
C LEU A 213 19.61 0.33 14.65
N GLY A 214 20.59 -0.11 15.44
CA GLY A 214 21.62 -1.05 14.98
C GLY A 214 21.04 -2.39 14.49
N GLN A 215 20.03 -2.92 15.18
CA GLN A 215 19.35 -4.16 14.79
C GLN A 215 18.46 -3.99 13.54
N ILE A 216 17.76 -2.85 13.41
CA ILE A 216 16.98 -2.52 12.21
C ILE A 216 17.85 -2.51 10.95
N VAL A 217 19.05 -1.92 11.06
CA VAL A 217 20.02 -1.88 9.96
C VAL A 217 20.55 -3.29 9.65
N LYS A 218 20.89 -4.10 10.67
CA LYS A 218 21.32 -5.50 10.47
C LYS A 218 20.28 -6.35 9.76
N LEU A 219 18.99 -6.09 10.00
CA LEU A 219 17.88 -6.81 9.38
C LEU A 219 17.42 -6.19 8.04
N GLU A 220 18.14 -5.18 7.53
CA GLU A 220 17.83 -4.43 6.31
C GLU A 220 16.41 -3.85 6.28
N LYS A 221 15.88 -3.48 7.46
CA LYS A 221 14.54 -2.88 7.59
C LYS A 221 14.56 -1.34 7.54
N ASN A 222 15.63 -0.79 6.99
CA ASN A 222 15.86 0.64 6.78
C ASN A 222 15.78 1.06 5.30
N GLY A 223 15.22 0.20 4.44
CA GLY A 223 15.03 0.47 3.01
C GLY A 223 13.90 1.46 2.68
N ILE A 224 13.82 1.81 1.40
CA ILE A 224 12.76 2.68 0.84
C ILE A 224 11.37 2.09 1.14
N GLY A 225 10.44 2.95 1.59
CA GLY A 225 9.07 2.59 1.97
C GLY A 225 8.87 2.48 3.48
N TYR A 226 9.92 2.39 4.29
CA TYR A 226 9.84 2.50 5.74
C TYR A 226 9.79 3.95 6.22
N HIS A 227 8.99 4.19 7.27
CA HIS A 227 8.93 5.48 7.95
C HIS A 227 8.96 5.28 9.47
N TYR A 228 10.00 5.82 10.09
CA TYR A 228 10.23 5.78 11.53
C TYR A 228 9.92 7.13 12.19
N ILE A 229 9.27 7.11 13.34
CA ILE A 229 9.15 8.27 14.24
C ILE A 229 9.89 7.94 15.54
N LEU A 230 10.89 8.74 15.88
CA LEU A 230 11.68 8.60 17.09
C LEU A 230 11.12 9.52 18.18
N ALA A 231 10.51 8.92 19.21
CA ALA A 231 9.90 9.64 20.33
C ALA A 231 10.97 10.02 21.40
N ASN A 232 11.95 10.82 20.98
CA ASN A 232 12.99 11.37 21.84
C ASN A 232 13.23 12.85 21.52
N LEU A 233 13.76 13.60 22.49
CA LEU A 233 13.95 15.06 22.42
C LEU A 233 15.31 15.48 21.82
N GLY A 234 16.17 14.52 21.52
CA GLY A 234 17.51 14.72 20.97
C GLY A 234 17.70 13.98 19.65
N PHE A 235 16.93 14.33 18.61
CA PHE A 235 17.06 13.71 17.29
C PHE A 235 18.49 13.79 16.72
N MET A 236 19.15 14.94 16.91
CA MET A 236 20.51 15.19 16.40
C MET A 236 21.61 14.50 17.23
N ASP A 237 21.25 13.87 18.35
CA ASP A 237 22.16 13.11 19.21
C ASP A 237 22.37 11.67 18.67
N ILE A 238 21.57 11.26 17.69
CA ILE A 238 21.54 9.89 17.14
C ILE A 238 22.29 9.83 15.81
N ASP A 239 23.09 8.78 15.61
CA ASP A 239 23.76 8.52 14.34
C ASP A 239 22.79 7.87 13.33
N LEU A 240 22.36 8.64 12.33
CA LEU A 240 21.41 8.23 11.30
C LEU A 240 22.05 8.03 9.92
N ASN A 241 23.38 8.03 9.81
CA ASN A 241 24.07 7.95 8.51
C ASN A 241 23.68 6.69 7.70
N LYS A 242 23.57 5.53 8.37
CA LYS A 242 23.16 4.27 7.74
C LYS A 242 21.70 4.29 7.25
N PHE A 243 20.83 5.04 7.91
CA PHE A 243 19.45 5.22 7.47
C PHE A 243 19.36 6.16 6.26
N LYS A 244 20.23 7.18 6.21
CA LYS A 244 20.34 8.09 5.05
C LYS A 244 20.73 7.33 3.78
N GLU A 245 21.70 6.42 3.86
CA GLU A 245 22.15 5.61 2.73
C GLU A 245 21.06 4.64 2.23
N SER A 246 20.21 4.14 3.14
CA SER A 246 19.23 3.09 2.82
C SER A 246 17.86 3.63 2.37
N GLY A 247 17.58 4.92 2.58
CA GLY A 247 16.42 5.61 2.00
C GLY A 247 15.13 5.58 2.82
N ALA A 248 15.15 5.13 4.08
CA ALA A 248 13.99 5.25 4.98
C ALA A 248 13.77 6.69 5.46
N ASN A 249 12.50 7.08 5.61
CA ASN A 249 12.16 8.37 6.21
C ASN A 249 12.22 8.25 7.74
N VAL A 250 12.90 9.18 8.40
CA VAL A 250 12.99 9.19 9.87
C VAL A 250 12.62 10.57 10.39
N THR A 251 11.66 10.62 11.29
CA THR A 251 11.18 11.87 11.92
C THR A 251 11.47 11.83 13.40
N GLY A 252 11.73 12.97 14.01
CA GLY A 252 11.82 13.05 15.46
C GLY A 252 11.83 14.48 15.96
N PHE A 253 12.08 14.62 17.26
CA PHE A 253 11.96 15.89 17.97
C PHE A 253 13.32 16.37 18.45
N GLN A 254 13.50 17.69 18.41
CA GLN A 254 14.69 18.37 18.86
C GLN A 254 14.28 19.49 19.79
N LEU A 255 14.67 19.38 21.06
CA LEU A 255 14.42 20.42 22.07
C LEU A 255 15.42 21.57 21.96
N VAL A 256 16.70 21.26 21.74
CA VAL A 256 17.76 22.28 21.68
C VAL A 256 17.93 22.77 20.25
N ASN A 257 17.67 24.05 20.01
CA ASN A 257 17.93 24.69 18.72
C ASN A 257 19.34 25.31 18.68
N TYR A 258 20.26 24.66 18.00
CA TYR A 258 21.63 25.15 17.88
C TYR A 258 21.80 26.36 16.94
N THR A 259 20.74 26.76 16.23
CA THR A 259 20.77 27.94 15.35
C THR A 259 20.49 29.25 16.08
N ASP A 260 19.92 29.20 17.28
CA ASP A 260 19.59 30.39 18.06
C ASP A 260 20.85 30.99 18.70
N THR A 261 20.86 32.32 18.86
CA THR A 261 22.03 33.10 19.30
C THR A 261 22.54 32.70 20.68
N ILE A 262 21.62 32.45 21.62
CA ILE A 262 21.94 32.07 23.01
C ILE A 262 22.54 30.67 23.07
N PRO A 263 21.87 29.59 22.57
CA PRO A 263 22.47 28.26 22.49
C PRO A 263 23.79 28.22 21.71
N ALA A 264 23.91 28.96 20.61
CA ALA A 264 25.15 29.00 19.82
C ALA A 264 26.33 29.56 20.62
N ARG A 265 26.12 30.64 21.38
CA ARG A 265 27.15 31.25 22.24
C ARG A 265 27.59 30.31 23.36
N ILE A 266 26.63 29.68 24.06
CA ILE A 266 26.93 28.74 25.13
C ILE A 266 27.64 27.50 24.58
N MET A 267 27.24 27.04 23.38
CA MET A 267 27.91 25.93 22.69
C MET A 267 29.36 26.26 22.31
N GLN A 268 29.66 27.50 21.89
CA GLN A 268 31.04 27.91 21.65
C GLN A 268 31.88 27.85 22.93
N GLN A 269 31.33 28.29 24.06
CA GLN A 269 31.99 28.20 25.36
C GLN A 269 32.18 26.75 25.81
N TRP A 270 31.18 25.89 25.58
CA TRP A 270 31.25 24.45 25.83
C TRP A 270 32.37 23.77 25.05
N LYS A 271 32.50 24.08 23.75
CA LYS A 271 33.57 23.54 22.90
C LYS A 271 34.96 24.00 23.32
N ASN A 272 35.06 25.20 23.89
CA ASN A 272 36.33 25.77 24.34
C ASN A 272 36.70 25.36 25.78
N SER A 273 35.80 24.73 26.53
CA SER A 273 36.11 24.24 27.87
C SER A 273 37.08 23.05 27.83
N ASP A 274 38.04 23.06 28.73
CA ASP A 274 39.23 22.22 28.69
C ASP A 274 38.87 20.73 28.88
N ALA A 275 39.17 19.89 27.86
CA ALA A 275 38.92 18.45 27.87
C ALA A 275 39.80 17.65 28.85
N ARG A 276 40.64 18.33 29.65
CA ARG A 276 41.66 17.73 30.51
C ARG A 276 41.09 16.95 31.71
N ASP A 277 39.91 17.30 32.21
CA ASP A 277 39.30 16.63 33.38
C ASP A 277 38.42 15.41 33.02
N HIS A 278 37.92 15.31 31.78
CA HIS A 278 37.02 14.24 31.35
C HIS A 278 37.31 13.78 29.91
N THR A 279 38.27 12.88 29.75
CA THR A 279 38.79 12.41 28.45
C THR A 279 37.81 11.57 27.62
N ARG A 280 36.71 11.08 28.20
CA ARG A 280 35.67 10.27 27.54
C ARG A 280 34.42 11.04 27.12
N VAL A 281 34.33 12.32 27.45
CA VAL A 281 33.14 13.13 27.13
C VAL A 281 33.25 13.68 25.71
N ASP A 282 32.20 13.50 24.90
CA ASP A 282 32.10 14.18 23.61
C ASP A 282 31.74 15.65 23.83
N TRP A 283 32.74 16.52 23.68
CA TRP A 283 32.59 17.98 23.77
C TRP A 283 32.06 18.62 22.48
N LYS A 284 31.84 17.84 21.41
CA LYS A 284 31.35 18.39 20.13
C LYS A 284 29.87 18.77 20.17
N ARG A 285 29.03 17.95 20.81
CA ARG A 285 27.58 18.16 20.92
C ARG A 285 27.04 17.73 22.29
N PRO A 286 26.39 18.63 23.05
CA PRO A 286 25.73 18.26 24.29
C PRO A 286 24.44 17.48 23.99
N LYS A 287 24.21 16.37 24.70
CA LYS A 287 22.91 15.69 24.71
C LYS A 287 21.83 16.63 25.22
N TYR A 288 20.58 16.37 24.84
CA TYR A 288 19.45 17.14 25.39
C TYR A 288 19.34 17.04 26.93
N THR A 289 19.72 15.91 27.53
CA THR A 289 19.80 15.71 29.00
C THR A 289 20.85 16.61 29.67
N SER A 290 21.99 16.78 29.01
CA SER A 290 23.06 17.68 29.42
C SER A 290 22.63 19.15 29.31
N ALA A 291 21.90 19.51 28.25
CA ALA A 291 21.33 20.85 28.10
C ALA A 291 20.29 21.17 29.19
N LEU A 292 19.41 20.21 29.51
CA LEU A 292 18.48 20.33 30.64
C LEU A 292 19.22 20.46 31.97
N THR A 293 20.33 19.75 32.17
CA THR A 293 21.15 19.85 33.38
C THR A 293 21.75 21.26 33.55
N TYR A 294 22.25 21.84 32.47
CA TYR A 294 22.74 23.22 32.46
C TYR A 294 21.63 24.22 32.82
N ASP A 295 20.47 24.11 32.17
CA ASP A 295 19.32 24.96 32.47
C ASP A 295 18.84 24.75 33.92
N GLY A 296 18.88 23.53 34.45
CA GLY A 296 18.52 23.22 35.83
C GLY A 296 19.39 23.92 36.87
N VAL A 297 20.69 24.02 36.64
CA VAL A 297 21.61 24.77 37.51
C VAL A 297 21.31 26.27 37.45
N LYS A 298 21.01 26.80 36.26
CA LYS A 298 20.60 28.19 36.07
C LYS A 298 19.27 28.49 36.77
N VAL A 299 18.29 27.57 36.71
CA VAL A 299 17.03 27.66 37.48
C VAL A 299 17.31 27.79 38.98
N MET A 300 18.18 26.93 39.54
CA MET A 300 18.54 27.02 40.95
C MET A 300 19.20 28.36 41.30
N ALA A 301 20.13 28.82 40.47
CA ALA A 301 20.82 30.10 40.69
C ALA A 301 19.85 31.29 40.70
N GLU A 302 18.97 31.37 39.70
CA GLU A 302 17.95 32.43 39.58
C GLU A 302 16.96 32.39 40.75
N ALA A 303 16.54 31.19 41.18
CA ALA A 303 15.64 31.03 42.33
C ALA A 303 16.28 31.57 43.62
N PHE A 304 17.52 31.19 43.91
CA PHE A 304 18.23 31.68 45.10
C PHE A 304 18.58 33.17 45.00
N GLN A 305 18.85 33.68 43.80
CA GLN A 305 19.03 35.11 43.58
C GLN A 305 17.72 35.89 43.83
N SER A 306 16.58 35.35 43.41
CA SER A 306 15.25 35.92 43.67
C SER A 306 14.95 35.97 45.18
N LEU A 307 15.19 34.87 45.91
CA LEU A 307 15.03 34.82 47.37
C LEU A 307 15.90 35.86 48.08
N ARG A 308 17.14 36.05 47.61
CA ARG A 308 18.04 37.09 48.11
C ARG A 308 17.52 38.50 47.85
N ARG A 309 17.01 38.76 46.64
CA ARG A 309 16.40 40.06 46.27
C ARG A 309 15.17 40.36 47.13
N GLN A 310 14.37 39.34 47.42
CA GLN A 310 13.18 39.42 48.28
C GLN A 310 13.52 39.48 49.79
N ARG A 311 14.80 39.35 50.16
CA ARG A 311 15.29 39.33 51.55
C ARG A 311 14.64 38.24 52.42
N ILE A 312 14.32 37.09 51.82
CA ILE A 312 13.80 35.92 52.53
C ILE A 312 14.99 35.19 53.18
N ASP A 313 14.98 35.07 54.51
CA ASP A 313 16.00 34.35 55.25
C ASP A 313 15.81 32.83 55.11
N ILE A 314 16.70 32.20 54.36
CA ILE A 314 16.74 30.74 54.19
C ILE A 314 17.71 30.06 55.17
N SER A 315 18.42 30.81 56.03
CA SER A 315 19.46 30.26 56.89
C SER A 315 18.93 29.16 57.81
N ARG A 316 19.57 27.99 57.76
CA ARG A 316 19.18 26.84 58.58
C ARG A 316 19.75 26.99 59.99
N ARG A 317 18.88 27.15 61.01
CA ARG A 317 19.27 27.35 62.42
C ARG A 317 19.56 26.03 63.16
N GLY A 318 20.29 25.10 62.54
CA GLY A 318 20.66 23.80 63.11
C GLY A 318 20.95 22.72 62.06
N ASN A 319 21.45 21.57 62.50
CA ASN A 319 21.59 20.38 61.65
C ASN A 319 20.21 19.81 61.31
N ALA A 320 20.07 19.26 60.10
CA ALA A 320 18.82 18.72 59.59
C ALA A 320 18.22 17.57 60.43
N GLY A 321 19.05 16.89 61.21
CA GLY A 321 18.69 15.64 61.87
C GLY A 321 18.74 14.45 60.90
N ASP A 322 18.23 13.31 61.36
CA ASP A 322 18.09 12.10 60.55
C ASP A 322 16.83 12.19 59.66
N CYS A 323 16.91 11.68 58.44
CA CYS A 323 15.76 11.60 57.53
C CYS A 323 14.65 10.67 58.07
N LEU A 324 15.01 9.74 58.96
CA LEU A 324 14.10 8.79 59.61
C LEU A 324 13.63 9.25 61.00
N ALA A 325 13.82 10.53 61.35
CA ALA A 325 13.27 11.09 62.58
C ALA A 325 11.74 10.87 62.64
N ASN A 326 11.21 10.53 63.82
CA ASN A 326 9.78 10.24 64.00
C ASN A 326 9.18 11.08 65.16
N PRO A 327 8.38 12.13 64.87
CA PRO A 327 8.03 12.64 63.54
C PRO A 327 9.19 13.44 62.92
N ALA A 328 9.36 13.34 61.60
CA ALA A 328 10.35 14.13 60.88
C ALA A 328 9.91 15.60 60.88
N VAL A 329 10.83 16.52 61.21
CA VAL A 329 10.55 17.96 61.17
C VAL A 329 10.79 18.45 59.74
N PRO A 330 9.73 18.85 59.00
CA PRO A 330 9.88 19.32 57.64
C PRO A 330 10.66 20.64 57.62
N TRP A 331 11.37 20.90 56.52
CA TRP A 331 12.07 22.16 56.39
C TRP A 331 11.10 23.31 56.09
N GLY A 332 10.93 24.20 57.09
CA GLY A 332 9.97 25.31 57.00
C GLY A 332 10.19 26.24 55.80
N GLN A 333 11.45 26.54 55.46
CA GLN A 333 11.80 27.41 54.32
C GLN A 333 11.82 26.67 52.97
N GLY A 334 11.66 25.34 52.97
CA GLY A 334 11.57 24.56 51.73
C GLY A 334 10.41 24.98 50.83
N ILE A 335 9.30 25.43 51.42
CA ILE A 335 8.12 25.92 50.69
C ILE A 335 8.46 27.23 49.95
N ASP A 336 9.20 28.13 50.59
CA ASP A 336 9.59 29.40 49.96
C ASP A 336 10.57 29.15 48.79
N ILE A 337 11.47 28.17 48.94
CA ILE A 337 12.37 27.75 47.87
C ILE A 337 11.61 27.10 46.72
N GLN A 338 10.63 26.24 47.00
CA GLN A 338 9.77 25.66 45.98
C GLN A 338 9.04 26.77 45.18
N ARG A 339 8.42 27.73 45.87
CA ARG A 339 7.73 28.85 45.21
C ARG A 339 8.70 29.67 44.36
N ALA A 340 9.90 29.95 44.87
CA ALA A 340 10.91 30.67 44.11
C ALA A 340 11.34 29.91 42.85
N LEU A 341 11.57 28.60 42.94
CA LEU A 341 11.91 27.74 41.80
C LEU A 341 10.80 27.71 40.73
N GLN A 342 9.53 27.62 41.15
CA GLN A 342 8.38 27.59 40.24
C GLN A 342 8.13 28.93 39.54
N GLN A 343 8.56 30.05 40.15
CA GLN A 343 8.42 31.39 39.57
C GLN A 343 9.55 31.78 38.61
N VAL A 344 10.60 30.96 38.49
CA VAL A 344 11.72 31.24 37.60
C VAL A 344 11.26 31.25 36.14
N ARG A 345 11.68 32.29 35.41
CA ARG A 345 11.45 32.45 33.97
C ARG A 345 12.70 33.02 33.31
N PHE A 346 13.28 32.31 32.34
CA PHE A 346 14.41 32.79 31.55
C PHE A 346 14.54 32.01 30.23
N GLU A 347 15.37 32.53 29.32
CA GLU A 347 15.79 31.81 28.12
C GLU A 347 17.13 31.08 28.33
N GLY A 348 17.09 29.75 28.17
CA GLY A 348 18.20 28.82 28.37
C GLY A 348 18.65 28.13 27.07
N LEU A 349 19.38 27.03 27.21
CA LEU A 349 19.76 26.17 26.08
C LEU A 349 18.55 25.52 25.42
N THR A 350 17.53 25.20 26.21
CA THR A 350 16.30 24.56 25.75
C THR A 350 15.20 25.55 25.37
N GLY A 351 15.54 26.81 25.12
CA GLY A 351 14.60 27.89 24.82
C GLY A 351 13.99 28.49 26.09
N ASN A 352 12.71 28.86 26.03
CA ASN A 352 11.99 29.38 27.18
C ASN A 352 11.85 28.32 28.29
N VAL A 353 12.21 28.68 29.51
CA VAL A 353 12.10 27.83 30.70
C VAL A 353 11.13 28.47 31.66
N GLN A 354 9.97 27.83 31.86
CA GLN A 354 8.95 28.23 32.82
C GLN A 354 8.19 27.00 33.36
N PHE A 355 7.62 27.13 34.55
CA PHE A 355 6.95 26.03 35.25
C PHE A 355 5.52 26.39 35.65
N ASN A 356 4.67 25.37 35.79
CA ASN A 356 3.36 25.50 36.41
C ASN A 356 3.42 25.29 37.93
N GLU A 357 2.28 25.43 38.60
CA GLU A 357 2.15 25.26 40.07
C GLU A 357 2.54 23.86 40.56
N LYS A 358 2.52 22.85 39.67
CA LYS A 358 2.94 21.48 39.96
C LYS A 358 4.43 21.24 39.69
N GLY A 359 5.17 22.24 39.25
CA GLY A 359 6.60 22.11 38.91
C GLY A 359 6.89 21.42 37.57
N ARG A 360 5.90 21.32 36.67
CA ARG A 360 6.11 20.83 35.29
C ARG A 360 6.38 21.98 34.35
N ARG A 361 7.20 21.73 33.33
CA ARG A 361 7.53 22.70 32.28
C ARG A 361 6.32 23.01 31.40
N THR A 362 6.13 24.28 31.05
CA THR A 362 5.04 24.78 30.17
C THR A 362 5.60 25.76 29.14
N ASN A 363 4.84 26.12 28.09
CA ASN A 363 5.25 27.08 27.05
C ASN A 363 6.68 26.84 26.53
N TYR A 364 6.92 25.58 26.15
CA TYR A 364 8.15 25.17 25.49
C TYR A 364 7.83 24.91 24.02
N THR A 365 8.87 24.99 23.19
CA THR A 365 8.76 24.75 21.76
C THR A 365 9.62 23.55 21.40
N LEU A 366 9.01 22.56 20.73
CA LEU A 366 9.73 21.42 20.17
C LEU A 366 9.91 21.63 18.67
N HIS A 367 11.13 21.44 18.18
CA HIS A 367 11.36 21.44 16.74
C HIS A 367 11.22 20.04 16.18
N VAL A 368 10.55 19.95 15.04
CA VAL A 368 10.30 18.68 14.37
C VAL A 368 11.25 18.59 13.19
N ILE A 369 12.05 17.54 13.20
CA ILE A 369 13.12 17.31 12.23
C ILE A 369 12.80 16.02 11.47
N GLU A 370 12.95 16.08 10.16
CA GLU A 370 12.77 14.96 9.25
C GLU A 370 14.08 14.71 8.51
N MET A 371 14.50 13.45 8.49
CA MET A 371 15.59 12.96 7.66
C MET A 371 15.01 12.20 6.47
N LYS A 372 15.38 12.66 5.28
CA LYS A 372 15.14 11.99 4.00
C LYS A 372 16.48 11.65 3.33
N HIS A 373 16.43 11.04 2.14
CA HIS A 373 17.63 10.78 1.33
C HIS A 373 18.48 12.04 1.07
N ASP A 374 17.82 13.19 0.86
CA ASP A 374 18.46 14.49 0.61
C ASP A 374 19.18 15.06 1.85
N GLY A 375 18.76 14.66 3.05
CA GLY A 375 19.39 15.07 4.30
C GLY A 375 18.39 15.33 5.41
N ILE A 376 18.91 15.94 6.49
CA ILE A 376 18.15 16.31 7.68
C ILE A 376 17.63 17.73 7.51
N ARG A 377 16.30 17.92 7.65
CA ARG A 377 15.64 19.22 7.52
C ARG A 377 14.64 19.45 8.65
N LYS A 378 14.53 20.69 9.11
CA LYS A 378 13.48 21.12 10.05
C LYS A 378 12.18 21.28 9.27
N ILE A 379 11.13 20.54 9.65
CA ILE A 379 9.83 20.57 8.99
C ILE A 379 8.80 21.44 9.71
N GLY A 380 9.07 21.82 10.96
CA GLY A 380 8.15 22.63 11.74
C GLY A 380 8.55 22.78 13.19
N TYR A 381 7.63 23.35 13.96
CA TYR A 381 7.70 23.40 15.41
C TYR A 381 6.35 23.02 16.01
N TRP A 382 6.38 22.61 17.26
CA TRP A 382 5.22 22.29 18.06
C TRP A 382 5.27 23.07 19.36
N ASN A 383 4.15 23.67 19.74
CA ASN A 383 3.92 24.29 21.04
C ASN A 383 2.55 23.87 21.60
N GLU A 384 2.30 24.16 22.87
CA GLU A 384 1.05 23.81 23.55
C GLU A 384 -0.17 24.56 22.96
N ASP A 385 0.03 25.80 22.50
CA ASP A 385 -1.05 26.68 22.02
C ASP A 385 -1.42 26.44 20.54
N ASP A 386 -0.44 26.48 19.63
CA ASP A 386 -0.65 26.37 18.17
C ASP A 386 -0.59 24.91 17.67
N LYS A 387 -0.28 23.95 18.55
CA LYS A 387 -0.01 22.55 18.20
C LYS A 387 1.12 22.46 17.16
N PHE A 388 1.03 21.54 16.19
CA PHE A 388 2.06 21.41 15.17
C PHE A 388 1.88 22.44 14.06
N VAL A 389 2.85 23.34 13.94
CA VAL A 389 2.93 24.32 12.86
C VAL A 389 4.06 23.91 11.90
N PRO A 390 3.74 23.57 10.64
CA PRO A 390 4.77 23.31 9.65
C PRO A 390 5.58 24.58 9.40
N ALA A 391 6.91 24.46 9.38
CA ALA A 391 7.78 25.55 9.01
C ALA A 391 7.48 25.93 7.57
N ALA A 392 7.36 27.22 7.29
CA ALA A 392 7.23 27.74 5.94
C ALA A 392 8.57 27.58 5.19
N THR A 393 8.97 26.34 4.92
CA THR A 393 9.86 26.03 3.83
C THR A 393 8.97 25.96 2.60
N ASP A 394 8.90 27.08 1.88
CA ASP A 394 8.34 27.21 0.55
C ASP A 394 6.89 26.72 0.37
N ALA A 395 5.94 27.44 0.96
CA ALA A 395 4.66 27.69 0.27
C ALA A 395 4.86 28.56 -1.00
N GLN A 396 6.08 29.10 -1.20
CA GLN A 396 6.62 29.53 -2.49
C GLN A 396 7.31 28.40 -3.28
N ALA A 397 7.03 27.13 -2.95
CA ALA A 397 7.07 26.01 -3.90
C ALA A 397 5.76 25.94 -4.69
N GLY A 398 5.17 27.10 -4.99
CA GLY A 398 4.56 27.34 -6.30
C GLY A 398 5.57 27.20 -7.45
N GLY A 399 6.86 26.98 -7.13
CA GLY A 399 7.87 26.34 -7.99
C GLY A 399 7.92 24.81 -7.85
N ASP A 400 6.78 24.13 -7.79
CA ASP A 400 6.60 22.66 -7.84
C ASP A 400 6.98 22.04 -9.21
N ASN A 401 8.02 22.61 -9.82
CA ASN A 401 8.67 22.16 -11.05
C ASN A 401 10.06 21.58 -10.75
N SER A 402 10.78 22.00 -9.69
CA SER A 402 12.17 21.53 -9.46
C SER A 402 12.28 20.22 -8.65
N SER A 403 11.39 19.97 -7.67
CA SER A 403 11.42 18.74 -6.86
C SER A 403 10.87 17.51 -7.60
N VAL A 404 9.99 17.73 -8.58
CA VAL A 404 9.41 16.68 -9.43
C VAL A 404 10.36 16.28 -10.56
N GLN A 405 11.19 17.20 -11.05
CA GLN A 405 12.13 16.95 -12.16
C GLN A 405 13.32 16.07 -11.76
N ASN A 406 13.80 16.16 -10.51
CA ASN A 406 15.00 15.45 -10.06
C ASN A 406 14.75 14.09 -9.37
N ARG A 407 13.50 13.68 -9.17
CA ARG A 407 13.18 12.37 -8.57
C ARG A 407 12.89 11.34 -9.66
N THR A 408 13.63 10.23 -9.66
CA THR A 408 13.33 9.07 -10.51
C THR A 408 12.16 8.27 -9.91
N TYR A 409 11.03 8.24 -10.60
CA TYR A 409 9.86 7.48 -10.19
C TYR A 409 9.98 6.00 -10.57
N ILE A 410 9.63 5.11 -9.64
CA ILE A 410 9.60 3.67 -9.88
C ILE A 410 8.25 3.32 -10.53
N VAL A 411 8.30 2.93 -11.80
CA VAL A 411 7.14 2.48 -12.57
C VAL A 411 7.13 0.95 -12.57
N THR A 412 6.22 0.36 -11.80
CA THR A 412 6.03 -1.09 -11.79
C THR A 412 5.18 -1.53 -12.99
N THR A 413 5.56 -2.66 -13.59
CA THR A 413 4.84 -3.26 -14.72
C THR A 413 5.03 -4.78 -14.76
N ILE A 414 4.38 -5.45 -15.72
CA ILE A 414 4.43 -6.90 -15.91
C ILE A 414 4.80 -7.21 -17.37
N LEU A 415 5.58 -8.28 -17.59
CA LEU A 415 5.90 -8.76 -18.94
C LEU A 415 4.68 -9.44 -19.55
N GLU A 416 4.04 -8.77 -20.50
CA GLU A 416 2.88 -9.28 -21.23
C GLU A 416 2.81 -8.65 -22.62
N ASP A 417 2.88 -9.46 -23.66
CA ASP A 417 2.83 -9.02 -25.05
C ASP A 417 1.42 -8.52 -25.42
N PRO A 418 1.26 -7.40 -26.17
CA PRO A 418 2.26 -6.46 -26.69
C PRO A 418 2.50 -5.24 -25.76
N TYR A 419 2.07 -5.31 -24.50
CA TYR A 419 2.12 -4.20 -23.56
C TYR A 419 3.55 -3.91 -23.10
N VAL A 420 4.26 -4.93 -22.63
CA VAL A 420 5.68 -4.86 -22.25
C VAL A 420 6.36 -6.16 -22.66
N MET A 421 7.34 -6.03 -23.54
CA MET A 421 8.13 -7.11 -24.11
C MET A 421 9.61 -6.82 -23.88
N LEU A 422 10.42 -7.87 -23.80
CA LEU A 422 11.87 -7.72 -23.86
C LEU A 422 12.30 -7.56 -25.31
N LYS A 423 13.14 -6.57 -25.59
CA LYS A 423 13.78 -6.45 -26.91
C LYS A 423 14.58 -7.71 -27.22
N LYS A 424 14.62 -8.10 -28.49
CA LYS A 424 15.43 -9.26 -28.94
C LYS A 424 16.91 -9.14 -28.55
N ASN A 425 17.44 -7.92 -28.50
CA ASN A 425 18.81 -7.60 -28.11
C ASN A 425 18.89 -7.02 -26.69
N ALA A 426 17.98 -7.38 -25.77
CA ALA A 426 17.91 -6.79 -24.43
C ALA A 426 19.23 -6.81 -23.64
N ASN A 427 20.10 -7.79 -23.88
CA ASN A 427 21.41 -7.90 -23.22
C ASN A 427 22.41 -6.80 -23.64
N GLN A 428 22.15 -6.09 -24.73
CA GLN A 428 23.00 -4.98 -25.23
C GLN A 428 22.58 -3.61 -24.68
N PHE A 429 21.41 -3.52 -24.03
CA PHE A 429 20.85 -2.29 -23.50
C PHE A 429 20.83 -2.34 -21.97
N GLU A 430 20.89 -1.17 -21.32
CA GLU A 430 20.78 -1.03 -19.87
C GLU A 430 19.54 -0.22 -19.49
N GLY A 431 19.01 -0.47 -18.28
CA GLY A 431 17.87 0.28 -17.76
C GLY A 431 16.56 0.04 -18.52
N ASN A 432 15.88 1.14 -18.85
CA ASN A 432 14.54 1.15 -19.48
C ASN A 432 14.57 0.68 -20.94
N ASP A 433 15.68 0.89 -21.65
CA ASP A 433 15.80 0.61 -23.08
C ASP A 433 15.78 -0.88 -23.43
N ARG A 434 15.83 -1.76 -22.41
CA ARG A 434 15.70 -3.21 -22.54
C ARG A 434 14.28 -3.65 -22.90
N TYR A 435 13.29 -2.81 -22.61
CA TYR A 435 11.88 -3.10 -22.81
C TYR A 435 11.33 -2.37 -24.03
N GLU A 436 10.33 -2.96 -24.67
CA GLU A 436 9.56 -2.37 -25.77
C GLU A 436 8.08 -2.75 -25.64
N GLY A 437 7.17 -1.97 -26.23
CA GLY A 437 5.72 -2.27 -26.20
C GLY A 437 4.86 -1.07 -25.83
N TYR A 438 3.55 -1.26 -25.89
CA TYR A 438 2.57 -0.19 -25.73
C TYR A 438 2.67 0.56 -24.38
N CYS A 439 2.85 -0.16 -23.27
CA CYS A 439 2.97 0.47 -21.96
C CYS A 439 4.32 1.15 -21.75
N VAL A 440 5.37 0.73 -22.45
CA VAL A 440 6.70 1.36 -22.42
C VAL A 440 6.64 2.73 -23.09
N GLU A 441 6.03 2.79 -24.27
CA GLU A 441 5.80 4.04 -25.01
C GLU A 441 4.86 4.98 -24.24
N LEU A 442 3.77 4.45 -23.69
CA LEU A 442 2.84 5.21 -22.86
C LEU A 442 3.54 5.80 -21.63
N ALA A 443 4.40 5.04 -20.94
CA ALA A 443 5.17 5.53 -19.80
C ALA A 443 6.13 6.65 -20.21
N ALA A 444 6.78 6.55 -21.38
CA ALA A 444 7.66 7.56 -21.93
C ALA A 444 6.90 8.87 -22.26
N GLU A 445 5.73 8.78 -22.89
CA GLU A 445 4.91 9.96 -23.17
C GLU A 445 4.38 10.62 -21.89
N ILE A 446 3.92 9.84 -20.90
CA ILE A 446 3.50 10.41 -19.60
C ILE A 446 4.68 11.12 -18.92
N ALA A 447 5.87 10.51 -18.93
CA ALA A 447 7.07 11.10 -18.34
C ALA A 447 7.47 12.40 -19.03
N LYS A 448 7.40 12.46 -20.37
CA LYS A 448 7.68 13.64 -21.18
C LYS A 448 6.69 14.78 -20.94
N HIS A 449 5.39 14.49 -20.87
CA HIS A 449 4.35 15.49 -20.63
C HIS A 449 4.32 16.03 -19.20
N VAL A 450 4.67 15.21 -18.21
CA VAL A 450 4.69 15.62 -16.80
C VAL A 450 6.07 16.21 -16.41
N GLY A 451 7.14 15.83 -17.12
CA GLY A 451 8.49 16.30 -16.89
C GLY A 451 9.17 15.61 -15.70
N TYR A 452 9.11 14.27 -15.64
CA TYR A 452 9.81 13.48 -14.60
C TYR A 452 10.69 12.38 -15.18
N SER A 453 11.74 12.01 -14.43
CA SER A 453 12.57 10.83 -14.74
C SER A 453 11.92 9.57 -14.16
N TYR A 454 12.06 8.42 -14.83
CA TYR A 454 11.46 7.17 -14.38
C TYR A 454 12.34 5.95 -14.63
N ARG A 455 12.10 4.90 -13.86
CA ARG A 455 12.70 3.58 -14.03
C ARG A 455 11.60 2.53 -14.10
N LEU A 456 11.66 1.68 -15.13
CA LEU A 456 10.80 0.52 -15.25
C LEU A 456 11.32 -0.61 -14.36
N GLU A 457 10.44 -1.12 -13.50
CA GLU A 457 10.69 -2.31 -12.70
C GLU A 457 9.61 -3.36 -12.96
N ILE A 458 10.04 -4.61 -13.13
CA ILE A 458 9.11 -5.73 -13.32
C ILE A 458 8.64 -6.19 -11.95
N VAL A 459 7.33 -6.40 -11.83
CA VAL A 459 6.70 -6.89 -10.60
C VAL A 459 7.36 -8.18 -10.11
N SER A 460 7.69 -8.19 -8.83
CA SER A 460 8.53 -9.23 -8.21
C SER A 460 7.94 -10.66 -8.26
N ASP A 461 6.62 -10.80 -8.19
CA ASP A 461 5.92 -12.09 -8.14
C ASP A 461 5.22 -12.47 -9.47
N GLY A 462 5.36 -11.65 -10.52
CA GLY A 462 4.72 -11.87 -11.82
C GLY A 462 3.19 -11.81 -11.80
N LYS A 463 2.57 -11.15 -10.81
CA LYS A 463 1.11 -11.10 -10.66
C LYS A 463 0.57 -9.67 -10.78
N TYR A 464 -0.66 -9.56 -11.27
CA TYR A 464 -1.39 -8.29 -11.31
C TYR A 464 -1.68 -7.71 -9.92
N GLY A 465 -2.11 -8.57 -9.00
CA GLY A 465 -2.46 -8.20 -7.64
C GLY A 465 -3.87 -8.63 -7.27
N ALA A 466 -3.92 -9.51 -6.27
CA ALA A 466 -5.11 -10.05 -5.63
C ALA A 466 -4.95 -9.97 -4.11
N ARG A 467 -6.07 -9.91 -3.42
CA ARG A 467 -6.12 -9.89 -1.96
C ARG A 467 -6.15 -11.33 -1.45
N ASP A 468 -5.20 -11.67 -0.59
CA ASP A 468 -5.19 -12.94 0.14
C ASP A 468 -6.41 -13.01 1.08
N PRO A 469 -7.23 -14.08 1.04
CA PRO A 469 -8.41 -14.20 1.89
C PRO A 469 -8.09 -14.28 3.39
N ASP A 470 -6.94 -14.86 3.78
CA ASP A 470 -6.61 -15.11 5.19
C ASP A 470 -5.88 -13.92 5.80
N THR A 471 -4.78 -13.50 5.15
CA THR A 471 -3.95 -12.40 5.65
C THR A 471 -4.49 -11.01 5.31
N LYS A 472 -5.49 -10.93 4.41
CA LYS A 472 -6.00 -9.69 3.80
C LYS A 472 -4.93 -8.84 3.11
N ALA A 473 -3.73 -9.37 2.91
CA ALA A 473 -2.61 -8.68 2.28
C ALA A 473 -2.74 -8.72 0.75
N TRP A 474 -2.33 -7.64 0.11
CA TRP A 474 -2.21 -7.56 -1.35
C TRP A 474 -0.86 -8.10 -1.83
N ASN A 475 -0.89 -8.80 -2.97
CA ASN A 475 0.29 -9.20 -3.75
C ASN A 475 0.35 -8.44 -5.09
N GLY A 476 1.28 -8.79 -5.98
CA GLY A 476 1.40 -8.19 -7.30
C GLY A 476 1.70 -6.69 -7.32
N MET A 477 1.43 -6.09 -8.47
CA MET A 477 1.59 -4.64 -8.70
C MET A 477 0.74 -3.82 -7.74
N VAL A 478 -0.48 -4.26 -7.42
CA VAL A 478 -1.34 -3.58 -6.42
C VAL A 478 -0.64 -3.53 -5.05
N GLY A 479 -0.03 -4.64 -4.61
CA GLY A 479 0.74 -4.66 -3.38
C GLY A 479 1.97 -3.74 -3.42
N GLU A 480 2.68 -3.67 -4.55
CA GLU A 480 3.83 -2.75 -4.70
C GLU A 480 3.43 -1.28 -4.51
N LEU A 481 2.26 -0.86 -5.00
CA LEU A 481 1.74 0.48 -4.76
C LEU A 481 1.25 0.70 -3.32
N VAL A 482 0.53 -0.28 -2.75
CA VAL A 482 -0.01 -0.18 -1.38
C VAL A 482 1.10 -0.08 -0.34
N TYR A 483 2.20 -0.82 -0.52
CA TYR A 483 3.32 -0.84 0.43
C TYR A 483 4.46 0.11 0.05
N GLY A 484 4.25 1.01 -0.91
CA GLY A 484 5.22 2.04 -1.30
C GLY A 484 6.52 1.50 -1.92
N ARG A 485 6.50 0.31 -2.52
CA ARG A 485 7.63 -0.25 -3.29
C ARG A 485 7.72 0.35 -4.70
N ALA A 486 6.59 0.77 -5.26
CA ALA A 486 6.51 1.46 -6.55
C ALA A 486 5.68 2.73 -6.41
N ASP A 487 5.99 3.74 -7.23
CA ASP A 487 5.30 5.04 -7.20
C ASP A 487 4.09 5.09 -8.16
N VAL A 488 4.15 4.33 -9.26
CA VAL A 488 3.13 4.26 -10.31
C VAL A 488 3.11 2.86 -10.91
N ALA A 489 1.94 2.35 -11.28
CA ALA A 489 1.83 1.17 -12.14
C ALA A 489 1.30 1.57 -13.53
N VAL A 490 2.11 1.34 -14.56
CA VAL A 490 1.73 1.49 -15.98
C VAL A 490 1.76 0.09 -16.60
N ALA A 491 0.60 -0.52 -16.67
CA ALA A 491 0.40 -1.91 -17.06
C ALA A 491 -1.05 -2.11 -17.56
N PRO A 492 -1.38 -3.25 -18.21
CA PRO A 492 -2.75 -3.65 -18.51
C PRO A 492 -3.54 -4.02 -17.24
N LEU A 493 -3.68 -3.07 -16.31
CA LEU A 493 -4.31 -3.29 -15.01
C LEU A 493 -5.79 -2.92 -15.07
N THR A 494 -6.67 -3.93 -15.03
CA THR A 494 -8.13 -3.73 -14.98
C THR A 494 -8.55 -2.94 -13.74
N ILE A 495 -9.34 -1.88 -13.95
CA ILE A 495 -9.99 -1.13 -12.87
C ILE A 495 -11.09 -2.01 -12.25
N THR A 496 -11.05 -2.21 -10.93
CA THR A 496 -12.06 -3.00 -10.19
C THR A 496 -12.36 -2.33 -8.86
N LEU A 497 -13.58 -2.53 -8.34
CA LEU A 497 -14.02 -1.94 -7.06
C LEU A 497 -13.06 -2.24 -5.91
N VAL A 498 -12.62 -3.49 -5.77
CA VAL A 498 -11.73 -3.91 -4.67
C VAL A 498 -10.32 -3.31 -4.74
N ARG A 499 -9.86 -2.96 -5.95
CA ARG A 499 -8.57 -2.29 -6.13
C ARG A 499 -8.70 -0.80 -5.85
N GLU A 500 -9.80 -0.17 -6.28
CA GLU A 500 -10.07 1.25 -6.05
C GLU A 500 -10.19 1.62 -4.56
N GLU A 501 -10.56 0.65 -3.70
CA GLU A 501 -10.54 0.84 -2.25
C GLU A 501 -9.14 1.13 -1.68
N VAL A 502 -8.08 0.56 -2.28
CA VAL A 502 -6.70 0.59 -1.74
C VAL A 502 -5.71 1.40 -2.56
N ILE A 503 -5.98 1.60 -3.85
CA ILE A 503 -5.16 2.38 -4.79
C ILE A 503 -6.06 3.27 -5.62
N ASP A 504 -5.51 4.38 -6.12
CA ASP A 504 -6.24 5.30 -6.98
C ASP A 504 -5.95 5.02 -8.45
N PHE A 505 -6.99 5.04 -9.29
CA PHE A 505 -6.89 4.90 -10.74
C PHE A 505 -7.06 6.24 -11.47
N SER A 506 -6.41 6.36 -12.62
CA SER A 506 -6.74 7.34 -13.64
C SER A 506 -8.06 7.00 -14.34
N LYS A 507 -8.52 7.91 -15.20
CA LYS A 507 -9.54 7.55 -16.20
C LYS A 507 -9.00 6.40 -17.09
N PRO A 508 -9.86 5.48 -17.53
CA PRO A 508 -9.44 4.37 -18.36
C PRO A 508 -8.89 4.88 -19.69
N PHE A 509 -7.74 4.36 -20.11
CA PHE A 509 -7.10 4.72 -21.39
C PHE A 509 -7.45 3.75 -22.52
N MET A 510 -7.96 2.56 -22.19
CA MET A 510 -8.36 1.54 -23.15
C MET A 510 -9.58 0.81 -22.61
N SER A 511 -10.67 0.77 -23.40
CA SER A 511 -11.91 0.07 -23.05
C SER A 511 -11.88 -1.35 -23.61
N LEU A 512 -12.33 -2.32 -22.82
CA LEU A 512 -12.28 -3.75 -23.15
C LEU A 512 -13.35 -4.52 -22.39
N GLY A 513 -13.45 -5.82 -22.62
CA GLY A 513 -14.29 -6.70 -21.81
C GLY A 513 -13.82 -8.15 -21.87
N ILE A 514 -14.43 -9.01 -21.06
CA ILE A 514 -14.18 -10.45 -21.11
C ILE A 514 -14.71 -10.99 -22.45
N SER A 515 -13.85 -11.70 -23.16
CA SER A 515 -14.14 -12.34 -24.44
C SER A 515 -13.82 -13.84 -24.38
N ILE A 516 -14.32 -14.58 -25.35
CA ILE A 516 -14.14 -16.03 -25.46
C ILE A 516 -13.19 -16.30 -26.60
N MET A 517 -12.08 -16.98 -26.32
CA MET A 517 -11.15 -17.50 -27.32
C MET A 517 -11.37 -18.98 -27.53
N ILE A 518 -11.54 -19.34 -28.80
CA ILE A 518 -11.60 -20.74 -29.24
C ILE A 518 -10.55 -21.00 -30.31
N LYS A 519 -10.30 -22.28 -30.59
CA LYS A 519 -9.54 -22.66 -31.76
C LYS A 519 -10.39 -22.38 -33.01
N LYS A 520 -9.82 -21.68 -33.98
CA LYS A 520 -10.46 -21.43 -35.27
C LYS A 520 -10.80 -22.78 -35.91
N PRO A 521 -12.08 -23.05 -36.24
CA PRO A 521 -12.47 -24.32 -36.83
C PRO A 521 -11.73 -24.52 -38.15
N GLN A 522 -11.18 -25.71 -38.35
CA GLN A 522 -10.61 -26.06 -39.65
C GLN A 522 -11.75 -26.24 -40.64
N LYS A 523 -11.53 -25.85 -41.90
CA LYS A 523 -12.46 -26.11 -43.00
C LYS A 523 -12.78 -27.60 -43.01
N SER A 524 -14.03 -27.96 -42.74
CA SER A 524 -14.46 -29.35 -42.74
C SER A 524 -14.35 -29.88 -44.16
N LYS A 525 -13.69 -31.02 -44.33
CA LYS A 525 -13.75 -31.76 -45.60
C LYS A 525 -15.21 -32.20 -45.80
N PRO A 526 -15.78 -32.04 -47.00
CA PRO A 526 -17.14 -32.49 -47.28
C PRO A 526 -17.27 -33.98 -46.93
N GLY A 527 -18.38 -34.36 -46.29
CA GLY A 527 -18.66 -35.74 -45.92
C GLY A 527 -18.88 -36.62 -47.15
N VAL A 528 -18.88 -37.94 -46.96
CA VAL A 528 -19.07 -38.93 -48.06
C VAL A 528 -20.37 -38.69 -48.84
N PHE A 529 -21.41 -38.16 -48.18
CA PHE A 529 -22.71 -37.86 -48.78
C PHE A 529 -22.89 -36.39 -49.20
N SER A 530 -21.82 -35.60 -49.26
CA SER A 530 -21.94 -34.15 -49.52
C SER A 530 -22.50 -33.81 -50.92
N PHE A 531 -22.50 -34.77 -51.84
CA PHE A 531 -23.17 -34.61 -53.13
C PHE A 531 -24.71 -34.50 -53.01
N LEU A 532 -25.31 -34.90 -51.88
CA LEU A 532 -26.75 -34.74 -51.63
C LEU A 532 -27.11 -33.38 -51.02
N ASP A 533 -26.14 -32.67 -50.43
CA ASP A 533 -26.31 -31.37 -49.75
C ASP A 533 -26.87 -30.24 -50.65
N PRO A 534 -26.65 -30.19 -51.99
CA PRO A 534 -27.15 -29.09 -52.84
C PRO A 534 -28.68 -28.97 -52.93
N LEU A 535 -29.42 -30.01 -52.50
CA LEU A 535 -30.87 -30.01 -52.41
C LEU A 535 -31.28 -30.40 -50.99
N ALA A 536 -32.28 -29.70 -50.45
CA ALA A 536 -32.81 -29.99 -49.13
C ALA A 536 -33.42 -31.40 -49.07
N TYR A 537 -33.40 -32.02 -47.90
CA TYR A 537 -33.91 -33.37 -47.69
C TYR A 537 -35.40 -33.50 -48.09
N GLU A 538 -36.18 -32.46 -47.84
CA GLU A 538 -37.59 -32.38 -48.20
C GLU A 538 -37.79 -32.46 -49.72
N ILE A 539 -36.91 -31.83 -50.51
CA ILE A 539 -36.98 -31.84 -51.98
C ILE A 539 -36.64 -33.23 -52.51
N TRP A 540 -35.65 -33.91 -51.92
CA TRP A 540 -35.34 -35.30 -52.26
C TRP A 540 -36.54 -36.23 -52.06
N MET A 541 -37.24 -36.08 -50.94
CA MET A 541 -38.47 -36.84 -50.68
C MET A 541 -39.57 -36.51 -51.70
N CYS A 542 -39.76 -35.24 -52.06
CA CYS A 542 -40.70 -34.83 -53.10
C CYS A 542 -40.35 -35.42 -54.48
N ILE A 543 -39.07 -35.50 -54.85
CA ILE A 543 -38.63 -36.10 -56.12
C ILE A 543 -39.01 -37.59 -56.15
N VAL A 544 -38.79 -38.33 -55.06
CA VAL A 544 -39.15 -39.75 -54.97
C VAL A 544 -40.66 -39.95 -55.10
N PHE A 545 -41.47 -39.13 -54.41
CA PHE A 545 -42.92 -39.21 -54.53
C PHE A 545 -43.44 -38.82 -55.91
N ALA A 546 -42.87 -37.76 -56.51
CA ALA A 546 -43.23 -37.32 -57.86
C ALA A 546 -42.86 -38.38 -58.90
N TYR A 547 -41.69 -39.02 -58.77
CA TYR A 547 -41.26 -40.13 -59.61
C TYR A 547 -42.28 -41.27 -59.59
N ILE A 548 -42.61 -41.80 -58.40
CA ILE A 548 -43.60 -42.89 -58.26
C ILE A 548 -44.96 -42.45 -58.80
N GLY A 549 -45.40 -41.23 -58.48
CA GLY A 549 -46.66 -40.68 -58.94
C GLY A 549 -46.75 -40.61 -60.46
N VAL A 550 -45.70 -40.14 -61.14
CA VAL A 550 -45.64 -40.07 -62.60
C VAL A 550 -45.59 -41.47 -63.22
N SER A 551 -44.82 -42.41 -62.65
CA SER A 551 -44.81 -43.80 -63.15
C SER A 551 -46.20 -44.44 -63.08
N VAL A 552 -46.96 -44.21 -62.00
CA VAL A 552 -48.33 -44.73 -61.83
C VAL A 552 -49.30 -44.05 -62.78
N VAL A 553 -49.26 -42.72 -62.92
CA VAL A 553 -50.12 -41.99 -63.86
C VAL A 553 -49.85 -42.43 -65.30
N LEU A 554 -48.59 -42.59 -65.68
CA LEU A 554 -48.20 -43.06 -67.01
C LEU A 554 -48.69 -44.49 -67.24
N PHE A 555 -48.51 -45.40 -66.28
CA PHE A 555 -49.07 -46.76 -66.35
C PHE A 555 -50.60 -46.77 -66.55
N LEU A 556 -51.33 -45.94 -65.79
CA LEU A 556 -52.80 -45.87 -65.91
C LEU A 556 -53.23 -45.32 -67.27
N VAL A 557 -52.66 -44.18 -67.69
CA VAL A 557 -52.96 -43.56 -69.00
C VAL A 557 -52.66 -44.53 -70.14
N SER A 558 -51.55 -45.28 -70.02
CA SER A 558 -51.15 -46.28 -71.00
C SER A 558 -52.07 -47.50 -71.04
N ARG A 559 -52.59 -47.93 -69.89
CA ARG A 559 -53.53 -49.07 -69.82
C ARG A 559 -54.91 -48.73 -70.39
N PHE A 560 -55.39 -47.50 -70.18
CA PHE A 560 -56.74 -47.05 -70.54
C PHE A 560 -56.87 -46.40 -71.92
N SER A 561 -55.77 -45.92 -72.51
CA SER A 561 -55.79 -45.32 -73.84
C SER A 561 -55.75 -46.40 -74.94
N PRO A 562 -56.81 -46.59 -75.75
CA PRO A 562 -56.85 -47.64 -76.78
C PRO A 562 -55.78 -47.47 -77.86
N TYR A 563 -55.28 -46.24 -78.04
CA TYR A 563 -54.26 -45.89 -79.04
C TYR A 563 -52.83 -46.33 -78.67
N GLU A 564 -52.62 -46.87 -77.47
CA GLU A 564 -51.35 -47.46 -77.05
C GLU A 564 -51.30 -48.99 -77.15
N TRP A 565 -52.42 -49.64 -77.45
CA TRP A 565 -52.51 -51.08 -77.67
C TRP A 565 -52.21 -51.39 -79.13
N HIS A 566 -51.22 -52.25 -79.40
CA HIS A 566 -50.92 -52.69 -80.76
C HIS A 566 -51.50 -54.08 -81.01
N SER A 567 -52.07 -54.28 -82.21
CA SER A 567 -52.30 -55.62 -82.74
C SER A 567 -51.06 -56.00 -83.52
N GLU A 568 -50.30 -56.99 -83.06
CA GLU A 568 -49.21 -57.55 -83.85
C GLU A 568 -49.80 -58.19 -85.11
N GLU A 569 -49.63 -57.55 -86.28
CA GLU A 569 -49.73 -58.27 -87.55
C GLU A 569 -48.44 -59.08 -87.71
N PHE A 570 -48.53 -60.39 -87.42
CA PHE A 570 -47.48 -61.33 -87.77
C PHE A 570 -47.27 -61.31 -89.29
N GLU A 571 -46.08 -60.92 -89.75
CA GLU A 571 -45.64 -61.25 -91.11
C GLU A 571 -45.51 -62.79 -91.23
N GLU A 572 -46.36 -63.34 -92.10
CA GLU A 572 -46.32 -64.65 -92.74
C GLU A 572 -46.18 -65.92 -91.86
N GLY A 573 -47.33 -66.55 -91.58
CA GLY A 573 -47.44 -68.01 -91.67
C GLY A 573 -48.09 -68.76 -90.49
N ARG A 574 -49.40 -69.00 -90.62
CA ARG A 574 -50.27 -70.01 -89.98
C ARG A 574 -51.18 -69.57 -88.82
N ASP A 575 -52.46 -69.77 -89.09
CA ASP A 575 -53.66 -69.67 -88.25
C ASP A 575 -53.47 -70.01 -86.76
N GLN A 576 -53.76 -69.03 -85.91
CA GLN A 576 -54.57 -69.22 -84.70
C GLN A 576 -55.14 -67.90 -84.19
N THR A 577 -56.45 -67.91 -83.94
CA THR A 577 -57.26 -66.80 -83.45
C THR A 577 -57.01 -66.52 -81.97
N THR A 578 -56.13 -65.57 -81.67
CA THR A 578 -56.17 -64.72 -80.46
C THR A 578 -55.52 -63.39 -80.83
N SER A 579 -56.30 -62.30 -80.86
CA SER A 579 -55.77 -60.95 -80.97
C SER A 579 -55.08 -60.59 -79.66
N ASP A 580 -53.84 -61.03 -79.48
CA ASP A 580 -53.00 -60.58 -78.36
C ASP A 580 -52.62 -59.13 -78.64
N GLN A 581 -53.42 -58.21 -78.10
CA GLN A 581 -53.05 -56.81 -78.10
C GLN A 581 -51.93 -56.63 -77.07
N SER A 582 -50.72 -56.32 -77.53
CA SER A 582 -49.58 -56.08 -76.65
C SER A 582 -49.48 -54.59 -76.30
N ASN A 583 -49.26 -54.31 -75.02
CA ASN A 583 -48.96 -52.97 -74.51
C ASN A 583 -47.59 -53.02 -73.85
N GLU A 584 -46.63 -52.29 -74.42
CA GLU A 584 -45.25 -52.25 -73.94
C GLU A 584 -45.11 -51.52 -72.58
N PHE A 585 -46.10 -50.71 -72.17
CA PHE A 585 -46.09 -49.99 -70.89
C PHE A 585 -46.70 -50.81 -69.74
N GLY A 586 -45.94 -51.81 -69.26
CA GLY A 586 -46.16 -52.43 -67.95
C GLY A 586 -45.79 -51.50 -66.77
N ILE A 587 -46.10 -51.91 -65.54
CA ILE A 587 -45.74 -51.15 -64.31
C ILE A 587 -44.23 -50.90 -64.26
N PHE A 588 -43.43 -51.94 -64.49
CA PHE A 588 -41.97 -51.85 -64.49
C PHE A 588 -41.44 -51.03 -65.66
N ASN A 589 -42.03 -51.14 -66.85
CA ASN A 589 -41.61 -50.36 -68.03
C ASN A 589 -41.97 -48.88 -67.90
N SER A 590 -43.09 -48.55 -67.23
CA SER A 590 -43.46 -47.17 -66.90
C SER A 590 -42.51 -46.57 -65.87
N LEU A 591 -42.12 -47.35 -64.86
CA LEU A 591 -41.12 -46.97 -63.87
C LEU A 591 -39.75 -46.75 -64.53
N TRP A 592 -39.33 -47.69 -65.38
CA TRP A 592 -38.10 -47.61 -66.17
C TRP A 592 -38.07 -46.40 -67.10
N PHE A 593 -39.18 -46.11 -67.80
CA PHE A 593 -39.31 -44.93 -68.65
C PHE A 593 -39.15 -43.64 -67.84
N SER A 594 -39.85 -43.53 -66.69
CA SER A 594 -39.75 -42.34 -65.84
C SER A 594 -38.34 -42.14 -65.24
N LEU A 595 -37.61 -43.24 -64.97
CA LEU A 595 -36.23 -43.18 -64.47
C LEU A 595 -35.25 -42.80 -65.58
N GLY A 596 -35.37 -43.40 -66.77
CA GLY A 596 -34.54 -43.08 -67.93
C GLY A 596 -34.72 -41.63 -68.39
N ALA A 597 -35.95 -41.12 -68.30
CA ALA A 597 -36.27 -39.70 -68.52
C ALA A 597 -35.67 -38.77 -67.44
N PHE A 598 -35.56 -39.24 -66.19
CA PHE A 598 -34.91 -38.50 -65.11
C PHE A 598 -33.38 -38.49 -65.23
N MET A 599 -32.77 -39.61 -65.63
CA MET A 599 -31.31 -39.72 -65.77
C MET A 599 -30.76 -39.16 -67.09
N GLN A 600 -31.60 -38.59 -67.96
CA GLN A 600 -31.23 -38.05 -69.29
C GLN A 600 -30.59 -39.09 -70.23
N GLN A 601 -30.83 -40.39 -70.03
CA GLN A 601 -30.25 -41.47 -70.84
C GLN A 601 -31.13 -41.88 -72.03
N GLY A 602 -32.40 -41.44 -72.06
CA GLY A 602 -33.38 -41.89 -73.04
C GLY A 602 -33.94 -43.28 -72.69
N CYS A 603 -34.97 -43.71 -73.40
CA CYS A 603 -35.56 -45.04 -73.29
C CYS A 603 -35.95 -45.51 -74.69
N ASP A 604 -35.80 -46.81 -74.96
CA ASP A 604 -36.19 -47.40 -76.25
C ASP A 604 -37.72 -47.38 -76.47
N ILE A 605 -38.48 -47.25 -75.38
CA ILE A 605 -39.94 -47.25 -75.36
C ILE A 605 -40.43 -45.81 -75.22
N SER A 606 -41.37 -45.37 -76.08
CA SER A 606 -41.93 -44.01 -76.04
C SER A 606 -43.46 -44.02 -76.09
N PRO A 607 -44.15 -43.17 -75.31
CA PRO A 607 -45.61 -43.12 -75.30
C PRO A 607 -46.13 -42.63 -76.66
N ARG A 608 -47.06 -43.39 -77.24
CA ARG A 608 -47.67 -43.06 -78.54
C ARG A 608 -48.92 -42.21 -78.39
N SER A 609 -49.69 -42.38 -77.31
CA SER A 609 -50.92 -41.61 -77.11
C SER A 609 -50.62 -40.15 -76.82
N LEU A 610 -51.53 -39.26 -77.26
CA LEU A 610 -51.41 -37.82 -76.96
C LEU A 610 -51.35 -37.57 -75.44
N SER A 611 -52.18 -38.28 -74.67
CA SER A 611 -52.21 -38.19 -73.21
C SER A 611 -50.91 -38.63 -72.55
N GLY A 612 -50.33 -39.76 -72.98
CA GLY A 612 -49.05 -40.26 -72.48
C GLY A 612 -47.88 -39.32 -72.82
N ARG A 613 -47.90 -38.72 -74.02
CA ARG A 613 -46.91 -37.71 -74.45
C ARG A 613 -46.98 -36.42 -73.63
N ILE A 614 -48.18 -35.98 -73.24
CA ILE A 614 -48.33 -34.80 -72.37
C ILE A 614 -47.74 -35.09 -70.97
N VAL A 615 -48.05 -36.24 -70.38
CA VAL A 615 -47.48 -36.65 -69.08
C VAL A 615 -45.95 -36.74 -69.15
N GLY A 616 -45.42 -37.40 -70.19
CA GLY A 616 -43.98 -37.49 -70.44
C GLY A 616 -43.32 -36.13 -70.68
N GLY A 617 -43.97 -35.23 -71.42
CA GLY A 617 -43.47 -33.88 -71.70
C GLY A 617 -43.40 -32.99 -70.46
N VAL A 618 -44.41 -33.04 -69.59
CA VAL A 618 -44.39 -32.34 -68.30
C VAL A 618 -43.31 -32.92 -67.39
N TRP A 619 -43.15 -34.25 -67.36
CA TRP A 619 -42.07 -34.89 -66.62
C TRP A 619 -40.70 -34.44 -67.14
N TRP A 620 -40.47 -34.42 -68.46
CA TRP A 620 -39.22 -33.90 -69.03
C TRP A 620 -38.92 -32.46 -68.65
N PHE A 621 -39.94 -31.58 -68.67
CA PHE A 621 -39.75 -30.20 -68.24
C PHE A 621 -39.39 -30.11 -66.75
N PHE A 622 -40.04 -30.91 -65.92
CA PHE A 622 -39.74 -31.01 -64.49
C PHE A 622 -38.31 -31.52 -64.23
N THR A 623 -37.89 -32.61 -64.88
CA THR A 623 -36.56 -33.18 -64.69
C THR A 623 -35.46 -32.24 -65.17
N LEU A 624 -35.68 -31.52 -66.28
CA LEU A 624 -34.77 -30.51 -66.80
C LEU A 624 -34.53 -29.39 -65.78
N ILE A 625 -35.58 -28.86 -65.16
CA ILE A 625 -35.47 -27.80 -64.14
C ILE A 625 -34.72 -28.32 -62.91
N ILE A 626 -35.08 -29.50 -62.40
CA ILE A 626 -34.48 -30.07 -61.18
C ILE A 626 -32.98 -30.30 -61.38
N ILE A 627 -32.58 -30.92 -62.50
CA ILE A 627 -31.16 -31.22 -62.76
C ILE A 627 -30.37 -29.91 -62.97
N SER A 628 -30.95 -28.95 -63.69
CA SER A 628 -30.32 -27.64 -63.90
C SER A 628 -30.15 -26.85 -62.59
N SER A 629 -31.13 -26.92 -61.68
CA SER A 629 -31.02 -26.31 -60.35
C SER A 629 -30.01 -27.04 -59.46
N TYR A 630 -29.95 -28.37 -59.54
CA TYR A 630 -28.98 -29.17 -58.81
C TYR A 630 -27.54 -28.84 -59.26
N THR A 631 -27.28 -28.77 -60.56
CA THR A 631 -25.96 -28.44 -61.10
C THR A 631 -25.54 -27.01 -60.74
N ALA A 632 -26.47 -26.04 -60.77
CA ALA A 632 -26.22 -24.67 -60.32
C ALA A 632 -25.87 -24.59 -58.82
N ASN A 633 -26.65 -25.25 -57.96
CA ASN A 633 -26.42 -25.25 -56.51
C ASN A 633 -25.14 -26.01 -56.13
N LEU A 634 -24.85 -27.13 -56.80
CA LEU A 634 -23.62 -27.88 -56.61
C LEU A 634 -22.40 -27.02 -56.95
N ALA A 635 -22.44 -26.26 -58.05
CA ALA A 635 -21.38 -25.32 -58.41
C ALA A 635 -21.19 -24.20 -57.35
N ALA A 636 -22.29 -23.68 -56.79
CA ALA A 636 -22.24 -22.71 -55.70
C ALA A 636 -21.68 -23.32 -54.40
N PHE A 637 -22.06 -24.55 -54.07
CA PHE A 637 -21.61 -25.23 -52.86
C PHE A 637 -20.11 -25.55 -52.90
N LEU A 638 -19.60 -25.96 -54.07
CA LEU A 638 -18.17 -26.23 -54.28
C LEU A 638 -17.30 -24.96 -54.23
N THR A 639 -17.89 -23.78 -54.44
CA THR A 639 -17.16 -22.50 -54.38
C THR A 639 -17.21 -21.85 -52.99
N VAL A 640 -18.20 -22.17 -52.15
CA VAL A 640 -18.41 -21.53 -50.85
C VAL A 640 -18.27 -22.53 -49.69
N GLU A 641 -17.05 -22.65 -49.18
CA GLU A 641 -16.77 -23.34 -47.91
C GLU A 641 -17.03 -22.40 -46.73
N ARG A 642 -18.23 -22.46 -46.12
CA ARG A 642 -18.51 -21.69 -44.88
C ARG A 642 -17.90 -22.36 -43.67
N MET A 643 -17.20 -21.59 -42.84
CA MET A 643 -16.77 -22.02 -41.50
C MET A 643 -17.97 -21.92 -40.56
N VAL A 644 -18.35 -23.02 -39.90
CA VAL A 644 -19.39 -23.03 -38.87
C VAL A 644 -18.72 -23.06 -37.50
N SER A 645 -19.02 -22.08 -36.64
CA SER A 645 -18.56 -22.07 -35.25
C SER A 645 -19.49 -22.94 -34.40
N PRO A 646 -18.96 -23.84 -33.54
CA PRO A 646 -19.80 -24.64 -32.64
C PRO A 646 -20.39 -23.83 -31.48
N ILE A 647 -19.86 -22.64 -31.19
CA ILE A 647 -20.32 -21.75 -30.11
C ILE A 647 -20.31 -20.29 -30.55
N GLU A 648 -21.36 -19.55 -30.20
CA GLU A 648 -21.51 -18.12 -30.51
C GLU A 648 -21.60 -17.26 -29.25
N SER A 649 -22.06 -17.83 -28.12
CA SER A 649 -22.28 -17.11 -26.87
C SER A 649 -21.75 -17.84 -25.63
N ALA A 650 -21.63 -17.12 -24.50
CA ALA A 650 -21.33 -17.73 -23.21
C ALA A 650 -22.47 -18.62 -22.68
N GLU A 651 -23.71 -18.37 -23.12
CA GLU A 651 -24.85 -19.20 -22.74
C GLU A 651 -24.73 -20.61 -23.33
N ASP A 652 -24.23 -20.72 -24.57
CA ASP A 652 -24.00 -22.01 -25.22
C ASP A 652 -22.97 -22.81 -24.43
N LEU A 653 -21.87 -22.17 -24.02
CA LEU A 653 -20.86 -22.77 -23.14
C LEU A 653 -21.45 -23.28 -21.82
N ALA A 654 -22.40 -22.54 -21.23
CA ALA A 654 -23.05 -22.92 -19.97
C ALA A 654 -24.12 -24.02 -20.12
N LYS A 655 -24.65 -24.25 -21.32
CA LYS A 655 -25.64 -25.30 -21.62
C LYS A 655 -24.98 -26.66 -21.88
N GLN A 656 -23.79 -26.66 -22.46
CA GLN A 656 -23.04 -27.86 -22.84
C GLN A 656 -21.90 -28.19 -21.87
N THR A 657 -21.37 -29.42 -21.95
CA THR A 657 -20.25 -29.90 -21.11
C THR A 657 -19.08 -30.50 -21.90
N GLU A 658 -19.16 -30.51 -23.23
CA GLU A 658 -18.16 -31.12 -24.12
C GLU A 658 -16.91 -30.26 -24.31
N ILE A 659 -17.10 -28.94 -24.37
CA ILE A 659 -16.06 -27.92 -24.44
C ILE A 659 -15.84 -27.39 -23.02
N ALA A 660 -14.69 -27.71 -22.43
CA ALA A 660 -14.30 -27.16 -21.15
C ALA A 660 -13.93 -25.68 -21.29
N TYR A 661 -14.09 -24.89 -20.24
CA TYR A 661 -13.70 -23.47 -20.25
C TYR A 661 -13.12 -23.02 -18.91
N GLY A 662 -12.19 -22.07 -18.96
CA GLY A 662 -11.50 -21.56 -17.79
C GLY A 662 -10.87 -20.19 -17.99
N THR A 663 -10.32 -19.64 -16.91
CA THR A 663 -9.70 -18.30 -16.83
C THR A 663 -8.30 -18.36 -16.23
N LEU A 664 -7.59 -17.24 -16.21
CA LEU A 664 -6.36 -17.06 -15.44
C LEU A 664 -6.61 -17.22 -13.93
N GLU A 665 -5.71 -17.91 -13.23
CA GLU A 665 -5.84 -18.25 -11.79
C GLU A 665 -5.80 -17.02 -10.87
N ALA A 666 -4.94 -16.04 -11.18
CA ALA A 666 -4.76 -14.80 -10.42
C ALA A 666 -5.31 -13.57 -11.16
N GLY A 667 -6.35 -13.75 -11.99
CA GLY A 667 -6.95 -12.70 -12.81
C GLY A 667 -8.21 -12.06 -12.22
N SER A 668 -8.51 -10.83 -12.67
CA SER A 668 -9.76 -10.12 -12.34
C SER A 668 -11.00 -10.86 -12.87
N THR A 669 -10.88 -11.57 -13.99
CA THR A 669 -11.94 -12.39 -14.61
C THR A 669 -12.40 -13.53 -13.72
N LYS A 670 -11.49 -14.21 -13.00
CA LYS A 670 -11.86 -15.28 -12.05
C LYS A 670 -12.70 -14.74 -10.90
N GLU A 671 -12.28 -13.61 -10.31
CA GLU A 671 -13.01 -12.97 -9.22
C GLU A 671 -14.36 -12.38 -9.70
N PHE A 672 -14.44 -11.92 -10.95
CA PHE A 672 -15.68 -11.51 -11.58
C PHE A 672 -16.71 -12.65 -11.59
N PHE A 673 -16.35 -13.84 -12.08
CA PHE A 673 -17.26 -14.99 -12.08
C PHE A 673 -17.61 -15.45 -10.66
N ARG A 674 -16.66 -15.41 -9.72
CA ARG A 674 -16.89 -15.74 -8.31
C ARG A 674 -17.92 -14.83 -7.62
N ARG A 675 -17.95 -13.54 -7.97
CA ARG A 675 -18.86 -12.54 -7.37
C ARG A 675 -20.10 -12.25 -8.21
N SER A 676 -20.18 -12.80 -9.42
CA SER A 676 -21.28 -12.53 -10.33
C SER A 676 -22.60 -13.02 -9.75
N LYS A 677 -23.66 -12.23 -9.93
CA LYS A 677 -25.04 -12.56 -9.52
C LYS A 677 -25.92 -12.95 -10.71
N ILE A 678 -25.37 -13.00 -11.92
CA ILE A 678 -26.09 -13.37 -13.13
C ILE A 678 -26.12 -14.90 -13.21
N ALA A 679 -27.31 -15.49 -13.31
CA ALA A 679 -27.52 -16.95 -13.23
C ALA A 679 -26.64 -17.75 -14.22
N VAL A 680 -26.45 -17.26 -15.44
CA VAL A 680 -25.58 -17.89 -16.44
C VAL A 680 -24.12 -17.95 -15.95
N PHE A 681 -23.61 -16.83 -15.44
CA PHE A 681 -22.22 -16.72 -14.96
C PHE A 681 -21.99 -17.45 -13.64
N GLU A 682 -23.01 -17.51 -12.78
CA GLU A 682 -22.98 -18.33 -11.56
C GLU A 682 -22.91 -19.82 -11.90
N LYS A 683 -23.69 -20.28 -12.89
CA LYS A 683 -23.60 -21.66 -13.39
C LYS A 683 -22.22 -21.97 -13.98
N MET A 684 -21.66 -21.05 -14.77
CA MET A 684 -20.30 -21.17 -15.29
C MET A 684 -19.26 -21.22 -14.16
N TRP A 685 -19.40 -20.42 -13.12
CA TRP A 685 -18.52 -20.44 -11.96
C TRP A 685 -18.60 -21.76 -11.19
N THR A 686 -19.80 -22.28 -10.95
CA THR A 686 -19.98 -23.59 -10.31
C THR A 686 -19.28 -24.69 -11.10
N TYR A 687 -19.43 -24.69 -12.43
CA TYR A 687 -18.68 -25.62 -13.31
C TYR A 687 -17.16 -25.44 -13.17
N MET A 688 -16.66 -24.20 -13.30
CA MET A 688 -15.21 -23.94 -13.21
C MET A 688 -14.63 -24.34 -11.84
N LYS A 689 -15.42 -24.22 -10.77
CA LYS A 689 -15.04 -24.62 -9.42
C LYS A 689 -15.02 -26.13 -9.23
N SER A 690 -15.94 -26.86 -9.88
CA SER A 690 -16.06 -28.33 -9.76
C SER A 690 -15.30 -29.11 -10.85
N ALA A 691 -14.70 -28.43 -11.83
CA ALA A 691 -14.07 -29.09 -12.96
C ALA A 691 -12.74 -29.79 -12.56
N GLU A 692 -12.67 -31.09 -12.82
CA GLU A 692 -11.47 -31.92 -12.67
C GLU A 692 -11.10 -32.53 -14.04
N PRO A 693 -9.88 -32.31 -14.56
CA PRO A 693 -8.77 -31.53 -14.00
C PRO A 693 -9.01 -30.00 -14.06
N SER A 694 -8.25 -29.24 -13.28
CA SER A 694 -8.37 -27.78 -13.18
C SER A 694 -8.44 -27.10 -14.56
N VAL A 695 -9.46 -26.28 -14.74
CA VAL A 695 -9.65 -25.43 -15.93
C VAL A 695 -8.89 -24.11 -15.83
N PHE A 696 -8.40 -23.74 -14.65
CA PHE A 696 -7.61 -22.52 -14.46
C PHE A 696 -6.17 -22.70 -14.92
N VAL A 697 -5.60 -21.65 -15.49
CA VAL A 697 -4.20 -21.60 -15.97
C VAL A 697 -3.41 -20.52 -15.23
N ARG A 698 -2.09 -20.66 -15.14
CA ARG A 698 -1.23 -19.73 -14.39
C ARG A 698 -0.79 -18.53 -15.21
N THR A 699 -0.59 -18.71 -16.52
CA THR A 699 -0.18 -17.65 -17.45
C THR A 699 -1.11 -17.58 -18.66
N THR A 700 -1.15 -16.42 -19.30
CA THR A 700 -1.95 -16.20 -20.52
C THR A 700 -1.48 -17.11 -21.67
N GLU A 701 -0.17 -17.33 -21.79
CA GLU A 701 0.41 -18.22 -22.80
C GLU A 701 -0.01 -19.68 -22.61
N GLU A 702 -0.06 -20.17 -21.36
CA GLU A 702 -0.54 -21.52 -21.05
C GLU A 702 -1.99 -21.71 -21.52
N GLY A 703 -2.85 -20.72 -21.26
CA GLY A 703 -4.25 -20.70 -21.73
C GLY A 703 -4.36 -20.77 -23.25
N MET A 704 -3.58 -19.95 -23.97
CA MET A 704 -3.53 -19.96 -25.44
C MET A 704 -3.08 -21.32 -25.99
N ILE A 705 -1.97 -21.87 -25.46
CA ILE A 705 -1.43 -23.16 -25.91
C ILE A 705 -2.45 -24.28 -25.64
N ARG A 706 -3.16 -24.24 -24.52
CA ARG A 706 -4.21 -25.20 -24.18
C ARG A 706 -5.34 -25.17 -25.22
N VAL A 707 -5.86 -23.99 -25.57
CA VAL A 707 -6.87 -23.84 -26.65
C VAL A 707 -6.38 -24.43 -27.97
N ARG A 708 -5.13 -24.14 -28.35
CA ARG A 708 -4.55 -24.64 -29.62
C ARG A 708 -4.41 -26.16 -29.65
N LYS A 709 -4.03 -26.78 -28.52
CA LYS A 709 -3.82 -28.24 -28.40
C LYS A 709 -5.11 -29.03 -28.23
N SER A 710 -6.14 -28.44 -27.62
CA SER A 710 -7.40 -29.12 -27.30
C SER A 710 -8.34 -29.38 -28.48
N LYS A 711 -7.94 -29.06 -29.73
CA LYS A 711 -8.72 -29.33 -30.97
C LYS A 711 -10.20 -28.90 -30.87
N GLY A 712 -10.48 -27.75 -30.24
CA GLY A 712 -11.84 -27.23 -30.07
C GLY A 712 -12.61 -27.75 -28.85
N LYS A 713 -11.98 -28.54 -27.96
CA LYS A 713 -12.59 -29.03 -26.69
C LYS A 713 -12.27 -28.15 -25.47
N TYR A 714 -11.62 -27.00 -25.68
CA TYR A 714 -11.33 -26.05 -24.62
C TYR A 714 -11.48 -24.61 -25.13
N ALA A 715 -12.18 -23.78 -24.37
CA ALA A 715 -12.33 -22.35 -24.58
C ALA A 715 -11.65 -21.56 -23.45
N TYR A 716 -11.00 -20.45 -23.78
CA TYR A 716 -10.30 -19.63 -22.81
C TYR A 716 -10.95 -18.25 -22.68
N LEU A 717 -11.25 -17.86 -21.44
CA LEU A 717 -11.88 -16.59 -21.12
C LEU A 717 -10.81 -15.57 -20.73
N LEU A 718 -10.62 -14.56 -21.58
CA LEU A 718 -9.61 -13.52 -21.43
C LEU A 718 -10.12 -12.17 -21.92
N GLU A 719 -9.37 -11.10 -21.66
CA GLU A 719 -9.72 -9.75 -22.09
C GLU A 719 -9.67 -9.60 -23.63
N SER A 720 -10.60 -8.83 -24.19
CA SER A 720 -10.84 -8.74 -25.63
C SER A 720 -9.63 -8.24 -26.42
N THR A 721 -8.88 -7.30 -25.85
CA THR A 721 -7.66 -6.74 -26.44
C THR A 721 -6.61 -7.82 -26.68
N MET A 722 -6.42 -8.71 -25.70
CA MET A 722 -5.48 -9.83 -25.81
C MET A 722 -5.97 -10.90 -26.79
N ASN A 723 -7.28 -11.14 -26.83
CA ASN A 723 -7.88 -12.09 -27.78
C ASN A 723 -7.69 -11.63 -29.23
N GLU A 724 -8.01 -10.37 -29.53
CA GLU A 724 -7.83 -9.76 -30.85
C GLU A 724 -6.36 -9.73 -31.26
N TYR A 725 -5.46 -9.43 -30.33
CA TYR A 725 -4.02 -9.49 -30.57
C TYR A 725 -3.53 -10.90 -30.93
N ILE A 726 -3.94 -11.93 -30.17
CA ILE A 726 -3.54 -13.32 -30.41
C ILE A 726 -4.14 -13.85 -31.73
N GLU A 727 -5.36 -13.46 -32.08
CA GLU A 727 -6.00 -13.80 -33.36
C GLU A 727 -5.19 -13.32 -34.58
N GLN A 728 -4.55 -12.17 -34.47
CA GLN A 728 -3.68 -11.62 -35.52
C GLN A 728 -2.29 -12.27 -35.59
N ARG A 729 -1.93 -13.12 -34.62
CA ARG A 729 -0.61 -13.78 -34.57
C ARG A 729 -0.63 -15.11 -35.31
N LYS A 730 0.47 -15.39 -36.03
CA LYS A 730 0.69 -16.70 -36.67
C LYS A 730 0.61 -17.82 -35.60
N PRO A 731 -0.02 -18.97 -35.90
CA PRO A 731 -0.53 -19.41 -37.21
C PRO A 731 -2.00 -19.00 -37.52
N CYS A 732 -2.55 -17.98 -36.85
CA CYS A 732 -3.94 -17.51 -37.01
C CYS A 732 -4.99 -18.61 -36.75
N ASP A 733 -4.72 -19.45 -35.75
CA ASP A 733 -5.53 -20.63 -35.40
C ASP A 733 -6.45 -20.42 -34.19
N THR A 734 -6.58 -19.19 -33.72
CA THR A 734 -7.52 -18.76 -32.68
C THR A 734 -8.58 -17.84 -33.28
N MET A 735 -9.73 -17.73 -32.62
CA MET A 735 -10.84 -16.90 -33.05
C MET A 735 -11.59 -16.38 -31.81
N LYS A 736 -11.93 -15.09 -31.82
CA LYS A 736 -12.89 -14.51 -30.88
C LYS A 736 -14.32 -14.89 -31.26
N VAL A 737 -15.10 -15.36 -30.30
CA VAL A 737 -16.54 -15.64 -30.49
C VAL A 737 -17.40 -14.82 -29.55
N GLY A 738 -18.54 -14.37 -30.06
CA GLY A 738 -19.51 -13.54 -29.33
C GLY A 738 -19.04 -12.11 -29.07
N GLY A 739 -19.93 -11.35 -28.43
CA GLY A 739 -19.61 -10.02 -27.88
C GLY A 739 -18.84 -10.10 -26.57
N ASN A 740 -18.42 -8.95 -26.06
CA ASN A 740 -17.82 -8.86 -24.74
C ASN A 740 -18.89 -9.08 -23.65
N LEU A 741 -18.56 -9.82 -22.60
CA LEU A 741 -19.48 -10.17 -21.51
C LEU A 741 -19.69 -9.03 -20.50
N ASP A 742 -18.77 -8.08 -20.47
CA ASP A 742 -18.79 -6.90 -19.61
C ASP A 742 -18.12 -5.71 -20.30
N SER A 743 -18.20 -4.55 -19.63
CA SER A 743 -17.48 -3.32 -20.02
C SER A 743 -16.51 -2.94 -18.91
N LYS A 744 -15.22 -3.01 -19.23
CA LYS A 744 -14.07 -2.76 -18.35
C LYS A 744 -13.11 -1.80 -19.05
N GLY A 745 -12.11 -1.34 -18.31
CA GLY A 745 -11.00 -0.60 -18.90
C GLY A 745 -9.72 -0.74 -18.11
N TYR A 746 -8.60 -0.55 -18.79
CA TYR A 746 -7.30 -0.40 -18.16
C TYR A 746 -7.10 1.04 -17.71
N GLY A 747 -6.58 1.20 -16.50
CA GLY A 747 -6.23 2.50 -15.92
C GLY A 747 -4.83 2.47 -15.34
N ILE A 748 -4.19 3.65 -15.30
CA ILE A 748 -2.92 3.83 -14.62
C ILE A 748 -3.21 3.90 -13.13
N ALA A 749 -2.51 3.10 -12.33
CA ALA A 749 -2.69 3.08 -10.89
C ALA A 749 -1.60 3.87 -10.16
N THR A 750 -1.99 4.50 -9.06
CA THR A 750 -1.11 5.25 -8.16
C THR A 750 -1.45 4.92 -6.71
N PRO A 751 -0.50 5.07 -5.76
CA PRO A 751 -0.79 5.00 -4.34
C PRO A 751 -1.89 6.00 -3.96
N LYS A 752 -2.76 5.59 -3.03
CA LYS A 752 -3.92 6.39 -2.63
C LYS A 752 -3.48 7.76 -2.09
N GLY A 753 -4.08 8.83 -2.61
CA GLY A 753 -3.74 10.20 -2.20
C GLY A 753 -2.41 10.73 -2.76
N SER A 754 -1.79 10.05 -3.72
CA SER A 754 -0.57 10.53 -4.38
C SER A 754 -0.80 11.83 -5.16
N ALA A 755 0.12 12.79 -5.03
CA ALA A 755 0.12 14.05 -5.78
C ALA A 755 0.15 13.84 -7.31
N LEU A 756 0.65 12.69 -7.77
CA LEU A 756 0.68 12.31 -9.19
C LEU A 756 -0.73 12.15 -9.78
N ARG A 757 -1.76 11.85 -8.97
CA ARG A 757 -3.14 11.68 -9.44
C ARG A 757 -3.70 13.00 -10.00
N VAL A 758 -3.54 14.10 -9.27
CA VAL A 758 -4.15 15.40 -9.62
C VAL A 758 -3.59 15.96 -10.93
N ARG A 759 -2.29 15.79 -11.16
CA ARG A 759 -1.61 16.21 -12.41
C ARG A 759 -2.02 15.30 -13.58
N LYS A 760 -2.10 13.98 -13.36
CA LYS A 760 -2.50 12.98 -14.37
C LYS A 760 -3.98 13.04 -14.75
N GLN A 761 -4.88 13.45 -13.86
CA GLN A 761 -6.31 13.50 -14.18
C GLN A 761 -6.65 14.60 -15.19
N ARG A 762 -5.91 15.72 -15.17
CA ARG A 762 -5.99 16.77 -16.21
C ARG A 762 -5.33 16.35 -17.51
N GLN A 763 -4.23 15.59 -17.46
CA GLN A 763 -3.40 15.30 -18.64
C GLN A 763 -3.65 13.93 -19.32
N ASN A 764 -4.21 12.91 -18.65
CA ASN A 764 -4.71 11.74 -19.35
C ASN A 764 -5.79 12.12 -20.36
N LEU A 765 -6.55 13.18 -20.06
CA LEU A 765 -7.48 13.77 -21.02
C LEU A 765 -6.69 14.32 -22.23
N CYS A 766 -5.60 15.09 -22.01
CA CYS A 766 -4.77 15.66 -23.08
C CYS A 766 -3.99 14.63 -23.92
N VAL A 767 -3.36 13.63 -23.29
CA VAL A 767 -2.58 12.60 -24.01
C VAL A 767 -3.49 11.69 -24.83
N LEU A 768 -4.69 11.36 -24.32
CA LEU A 768 -5.68 10.58 -25.09
C LEU A 768 -6.32 11.40 -26.20
N THR A 769 -6.46 12.73 -26.07
CA THR A 769 -6.96 13.59 -27.15
C THR A 769 -5.90 13.87 -28.24
N ASP A 770 -4.62 13.94 -27.87
CA ASP A 770 -3.55 14.25 -28.85
C ASP A 770 -3.04 13.01 -29.61
N SER A 771 -3.26 11.79 -29.09
CA SER A 771 -2.80 10.52 -29.70
C SER A 771 -3.85 9.76 -30.52
N LEU A 772 -5.10 10.26 -30.58
CA LEU A 772 -6.13 9.75 -31.48
C LEU A 772 -6.18 10.60 -32.76
N PRO A 773 -6.10 10.01 -33.98
CA PRO A 773 -6.12 10.77 -35.23
C PRO A 773 -7.43 11.53 -35.53
N ASP A 774 -8.48 11.38 -34.72
CA ASP A 774 -9.79 11.94 -35.01
C ASP A 774 -10.44 12.47 -33.73
N GLN A 775 -10.14 13.72 -33.37
CA GLN A 775 -11.11 14.73 -32.90
C GLN A 775 -10.39 16.00 -32.42
N HIS A 776 -10.38 17.02 -33.28
CA HIS A 776 -10.08 18.39 -32.87
C HIS A 776 -11.18 18.90 -31.94
N SER A 777 -10.88 19.09 -30.65
CA SER A 777 -11.43 20.18 -29.85
C SER A 777 -10.90 20.15 -28.41
N CYS A 778 -9.89 20.97 -28.12
CA CYS A 778 -9.72 21.61 -26.81
C CYS A 778 -9.02 22.95 -27.02
N SER A 779 -9.82 24.01 -26.90
CA SER A 779 -9.38 25.39 -26.63
C SER A 779 -9.63 25.67 -25.15
#